data_AF-A0A932QBP9-F1
#
_entry.id   AF-A0A932QBP9-F1
#
_cell.length_a   1.000
_cell.length_b   1.000
_cell.length_c   1.000
_cell.angle_alpha   90.00
_cell.angle_beta   90.00
_cell.angle_gamma   90.00
#
_symmetry.space_group_name_H-M   'P 1'
#
loop_
_entity.id
_entity.type
_entity.pdbx_description
1 polymer ?
#
loop_
_entity_poly.entity_id
_entity_poly.type
_entity_poly.pdbx_seq_one_letter_code
_entity_poly.pdbx_strand_id
1 'polypeptide(L)'
;MKLIQERCLRPSSIVFFLWLGLCPLVHADSKVLQQLASGVPAYYERELPASSYVEVHTRRLAHARVVWVDFELLREMGVEVPVNGLTFEFEQQLLDAFAFAVPREQDEQGMFTSEEKTYYADRYGGGGLDANFGSGRAGAAGKFQTKGLGRTSLVGEHADFNHAHGGASLAEATSEATWGQYNQKRLPFGGNRVALLIDTGTYTEWEDGGREPRALIVRQDPLRPAHFGEVLGSKGRLSASDPERTRAAVARFERALPQPAGATAATRLERINLGLKEYVRRIAQQYSTAYAMRIYHGATSPSNMEVTGRFIDYGTQTTQPGYGPVQTLSDNDPFGKTEEFKAWLIRDFLLSVRKYADAEVLEGLLSDEKLFEHFDAEYESHLRQELAALAGMPPELASALKSRPSAQRFRDIFKQVAEAGTSVAGVPSVIDIDKRMPEQTGVYRVPEILTRLARGEPIENELSDAALREHFLAAYTVLMQEALALARADGVSENAFRRYVAHSAALRNRVEAEFFRPSMRWESAELVKRYKATGRRELIWDAIDEQINVGDLHLDDPRSYQLVLDEKLNRITGESYRHVFDARENRLKVIYRTPLLDSTQSYNVEENTISRSDLEQARVHSRVHGAKQVEEGTVHIGSDAQAEFEVPGSDVELILVWRHGKEKMRITFAASASMGRCEQLLRD
;
A
#
# COMPACT_ATOMS: atom_id res chain seq x y z
N MET A 1 -50.43 71.05 -31.54
CA MET A 1 -51.41 70.99 -32.65
C MET A 1 -50.96 69.92 -33.65
N LYS A 2 -51.79 68.88 -33.83
CA LYS A 2 -51.92 67.91 -34.96
C LYS A 2 -50.64 67.29 -35.58
N LEU A 3 -50.41 65.97 -35.46
CA LEU A 3 -50.89 64.85 -36.33
C LEU A 3 -50.50 65.09 -37.82
N ILE A 4 -49.93 64.17 -38.61
CA ILE A 4 -49.94 62.68 -38.62
C ILE A 4 -48.99 62.18 -39.77
N GLN A 5 -48.46 60.94 -39.63
CA GLN A 5 -48.09 59.87 -40.61
C GLN A 5 -47.43 60.21 -41.97
N GLU A 6 -46.53 59.47 -42.61
CA GLU A 6 -46.25 58.02 -42.80
C GLU A 6 -44.94 58.01 -43.67
N ARG A 7 -43.92 57.14 -43.63
CA ARG A 7 -43.87 55.71 -43.97
C ARG A 7 -42.41 55.22 -43.91
N CYS A 8 -42.26 54.00 -43.39
CA CYS A 8 -41.43 52.88 -43.85
C CYS A 8 -39.87 52.89 -43.86
N LEU A 9 -39.38 51.92 -43.07
CA LEU A 9 -38.20 51.05 -43.19
C LEU A 9 -36.90 51.47 -42.47
N ARG A 10 -36.67 50.77 -41.35
CA ARG A 10 -35.48 50.78 -40.48
C ARG A 10 -34.49 49.69 -40.90
N PRO A 11 -33.17 49.87 -40.72
CA PRO A 11 -32.20 48.79 -40.68
C PRO A 11 -32.07 48.20 -39.27
N SER A 12 -31.77 46.91 -39.24
CA SER A 12 -31.75 46.00 -38.07
C SER A 12 -30.58 46.26 -37.12
N SER A 13 -30.89 46.24 -35.83
CA SER A 13 -29.94 46.30 -34.71
C SER A 13 -29.10 45.02 -34.60
N ILE A 14 -27.79 45.20 -34.43
CA ILE A 14 -26.84 44.15 -34.04
C ILE A 14 -26.99 43.92 -32.53
N VAL A 15 -27.42 42.72 -32.15
CA VAL A 15 -27.48 42.23 -30.77
C VAL A 15 -26.22 41.41 -30.50
N PHE A 16 -25.39 41.87 -29.58
CA PHE A 16 -24.26 41.11 -29.03
C PHE A 16 -24.82 40.02 -28.08
N PHE A 17 -24.81 38.76 -28.50
CA PHE A 17 -25.07 37.62 -27.62
C PHE A 17 -23.77 37.20 -26.95
N LEU A 18 -23.61 37.55 -25.66
CA LEU A 18 -22.63 36.97 -24.76
C LEU A 18 -23.05 35.52 -24.46
N TRP A 19 -22.45 34.57 -25.17
CA TRP A 19 -22.55 33.14 -24.86
C TRP A 19 -21.60 32.82 -23.70
N LEU A 20 -22.05 33.06 -22.47
CA LEU A 20 -21.49 32.41 -21.29
C LEU A 20 -21.89 30.95 -21.36
N GLY A 21 -21.03 30.14 -21.98
CA GLY A 21 -21.14 28.69 -21.96
C GLY A 21 -21.03 28.18 -20.54
N LEU A 22 -22.18 27.98 -19.90
CA LEU A 22 -22.32 27.11 -18.73
C LEU A 22 -21.99 25.69 -19.19
N CYS A 23 -20.70 25.35 -19.24
CA CYS A 23 -20.31 23.97 -19.07
C CYS A 23 -20.91 23.55 -17.72
N PRO A 24 -21.73 22.49 -17.65
CA PRO A 24 -22.07 21.92 -16.35
C PRO A 24 -20.73 21.57 -15.70
N LEU A 25 -20.33 22.34 -14.69
CA LEU A 25 -19.33 21.91 -13.72
C LEU A 25 -19.86 20.57 -13.24
N VAL A 26 -19.25 19.49 -13.75
CA VAL A 26 -19.42 18.15 -13.22
C VAL A 26 -18.88 18.27 -11.81
N HIS A 27 -19.76 18.57 -10.87
CA HIS A 27 -19.45 18.54 -9.46
C HIS A 27 -19.22 17.06 -9.18
N ALA A 28 -17.95 16.65 -9.15
CA ALA A 28 -17.56 15.38 -8.55
C ALA A 28 -18.35 15.26 -7.23
N ASP A 29 -19.08 14.17 -7.07
CA ASP A 29 -20.18 14.08 -6.12
C ASP A 29 -19.65 14.11 -4.68
N SER A 30 -19.49 15.32 -4.13
CA SER A 30 -18.99 15.60 -2.79
C SER A 30 -19.78 14.85 -1.72
N LYS A 31 -21.00 14.41 -2.05
CA LYS A 31 -21.84 13.58 -1.19
C LYS A 31 -21.21 12.23 -0.88
N VAL A 32 -20.55 11.57 -1.84
CA VAL A 32 -19.93 10.26 -1.60
C VAL A 32 -18.80 10.39 -0.58
N LEU A 33 -17.91 11.35 -0.77
CA LEU A 33 -16.80 11.59 0.15
C LEU A 33 -17.31 11.94 1.55
N GLN A 34 -18.30 12.82 1.65
CA GLN A 34 -18.91 13.18 2.93
C GLN A 34 -19.62 12.00 3.61
N GLN A 35 -20.28 11.12 2.85
CA GLN A 35 -20.88 9.89 3.40
C GLN A 35 -19.82 8.91 3.93
N LEU A 36 -18.68 8.82 3.25
CA LEU A 36 -17.58 7.97 3.70
C LEU A 36 -16.86 8.55 4.92
N ALA A 37 -16.85 9.87 5.09
CA ALA A 37 -16.10 10.56 6.14
C ALA A 37 -16.92 10.93 7.37
N SER A 38 -18.25 10.79 7.35
CA SER A 38 -19.13 11.32 8.40
C SER A 38 -20.10 10.27 8.95
N GLY A 39 -20.65 10.54 10.13
CA GLY A 39 -21.57 9.65 10.83
C GLY A 39 -20.86 8.64 11.72
N VAL A 40 -21.61 7.64 12.18
CA VAL A 40 -21.07 6.59 13.06
C VAL A 40 -20.04 5.71 12.34
N PRO A 41 -19.10 5.08 13.07
CA PRO A 41 -18.07 4.21 12.50
C PRO A 41 -18.63 3.01 11.73
N ALA A 42 -17.80 2.42 10.88
CA ALA A 42 -18.20 1.37 9.95
C ALA A 42 -18.73 0.10 10.65
N TYR A 43 -18.25 -0.16 11.87
CA TYR A 43 -18.60 -1.34 12.67
C TYR A 43 -19.59 -1.04 13.80
N TYR A 44 -20.06 0.19 13.92
CA TYR A 44 -20.96 0.64 14.98
C TYR A 44 -22.31 -0.10 14.94
N GLU A 45 -22.67 -0.72 16.06
CA GLU A 45 -23.86 -1.57 16.23
C GLU A 45 -23.97 -2.78 15.28
N ARG A 46 -22.94 -3.08 14.49
CA ARG A 46 -22.90 -4.22 13.56
C ARG A 46 -22.04 -5.35 14.11
N GLU A 47 -20.72 -5.20 14.10
CA GLU A 47 -19.75 -6.10 14.72
C GLU A 47 -19.38 -5.65 16.14
N LEU A 48 -19.40 -4.33 16.41
CA LEU A 48 -19.07 -3.77 17.72
C LEU A 48 -20.29 -3.08 18.34
N PRO A 49 -20.52 -3.22 19.66
CA PRO A 49 -21.56 -2.45 20.36
C PRO A 49 -21.18 -0.96 20.43
N ALA A 50 -22.19 -0.09 20.54
CA ALA A 50 -22.00 1.35 20.74
C ALA A 50 -21.07 1.67 21.93
N SER A 51 -21.11 0.84 22.98
CA SER A 51 -20.23 0.96 24.14
C SER A 51 -18.74 0.77 23.84
N SER A 52 -18.39 0.29 22.64
CA SER A 52 -17.02 0.23 22.13
C SER A 52 -16.53 1.56 21.57
N TYR A 53 -17.33 2.62 21.62
CA TYR A 53 -16.95 3.92 21.09
C TYR A 53 -17.18 5.02 22.10
N VAL A 54 -16.35 6.06 22.05
CA VAL A 54 -16.54 7.30 22.80
C VAL A 54 -16.48 8.47 21.83
N GLU A 55 -17.44 9.38 21.94
CA GLU A 55 -17.46 10.57 21.10
C GLU A 55 -16.25 11.47 21.36
N VAL A 56 -15.69 12.00 20.28
CA VAL A 56 -14.60 12.97 20.26
C VAL A 56 -15.09 14.16 19.46
N HIS A 57 -15.32 15.28 20.14
CA HIS A 57 -15.71 16.51 19.49
C HIS A 57 -14.46 17.24 18.97
N THR A 58 -14.49 17.58 17.69
CA THR A 58 -13.36 18.18 16.99
C THR A 58 -13.79 19.48 16.33
N ARG A 59 -12.80 20.33 16.03
CA ARG A 59 -12.99 21.55 15.26
C ARG A 59 -12.19 21.49 13.97
N ARG A 60 -12.71 22.15 12.94
CA ARG A 60 -12.02 22.24 11.65
C ARG A 60 -10.75 23.07 11.77
N LEU A 61 -9.67 22.57 11.20
CA LEU A 61 -8.37 23.22 11.10
C LEU A 61 -8.43 24.35 10.07
N ALA A 62 -7.93 25.53 10.42
CA ALA A 62 -7.98 26.72 9.56
C ALA A 62 -6.88 26.76 8.50
N HIS A 63 -5.76 26.06 8.73
CA HIS A 63 -4.55 26.11 7.91
C HIS A 63 -4.11 24.72 7.42
N ALA A 64 -5.04 23.77 7.40
CA ALA A 64 -4.76 22.42 6.96
C ALA A 64 -4.49 22.36 5.45
N ARG A 65 -3.62 21.43 5.05
CA ARG A 65 -3.25 21.20 3.67
C ARG A 65 -3.08 19.72 3.37
N VAL A 66 -3.63 19.26 2.24
CA VAL A 66 -3.40 17.90 1.75
C VAL A 66 -1.97 17.77 1.27
N VAL A 67 -1.20 16.81 1.79
CA VAL A 67 0.19 16.58 1.36
C VAL A 67 0.37 15.31 0.53
N TRP A 68 -0.54 14.34 0.64
CA TRP A 68 -0.54 13.12 -0.16
C TRP A 68 -1.93 12.46 -0.19
N VAL A 69 -2.30 11.82 -1.30
CA VAL A 69 -3.57 11.10 -1.49
C VAL A 69 -3.33 9.76 -2.19
N ASP A 70 -3.97 8.71 -1.69
CA ASP A 70 -4.10 7.43 -2.40
C ASP A 70 -5.32 7.46 -3.33
N PHE A 71 -5.10 7.88 -4.58
CA PHE A 71 -6.18 7.93 -5.56
C PHE A 71 -6.76 6.55 -5.91
N GLU A 72 -5.98 5.48 -5.81
CA GLU A 72 -6.45 4.12 -6.10
C GLU A 72 -7.45 3.67 -5.03
N LEU A 73 -7.09 3.80 -3.75
CA LEU A 73 -8.00 3.48 -2.65
C LEU A 73 -9.28 4.32 -2.70
N LEU A 74 -9.18 5.63 -2.99
CA LEU A 74 -10.38 6.46 -3.11
C LEU A 74 -11.32 5.98 -4.23
N ARG A 75 -10.77 5.62 -5.40
CA ARG A 75 -11.57 5.05 -6.51
C ARG A 75 -12.19 3.71 -6.14
N GLU A 76 -11.45 2.82 -5.48
CA GLU A 76 -11.98 1.54 -4.98
C GLU A 76 -13.14 1.74 -3.99
N MET A 77 -13.11 2.83 -3.23
CA MET A 77 -14.17 3.21 -2.29
C MET A 77 -15.34 3.95 -2.97
N GLY A 78 -15.30 4.12 -4.28
CA GLY A 78 -16.34 4.75 -5.09
C GLY A 78 -16.26 6.27 -5.19
N VAL A 79 -15.13 6.88 -4.79
CA VAL A 79 -14.90 8.32 -4.96
C VAL A 79 -14.42 8.60 -6.37
N GLU A 80 -15.08 9.53 -7.04
CA GLU A 80 -14.67 10.03 -8.34
C GLU A 80 -13.44 10.94 -8.18
N VAL A 81 -12.27 10.47 -8.63
CA VAL A 81 -11.03 11.24 -8.61
C VAL A 81 -10.89 12.03 -9.92
N PRO A 82 -10.66 13.35 -9.89
CA PRO A 82 -10.46 14.13 -11.10
C PRO A 82 -9.30 13.62 -11.96
N VAL A 83 -9.44 13.69 -13.28
CA VAL A 83 -8.40 13.27 -14.25
C VAL A 83 -7.08 14.02 -14.06
N ASN A 84 -7.15 15.27 -13.58
CA ASN A 84 -5.98 16.10 -13.28
C ASN A 84 -5.43 15.88 -11.85
N GLY A 85 -5.89 14.84 -11.15
CA GLY A 85 -5.45 14.50 -9.80
C GLY A 85 -6.00 15.46 -8.75
N LEU A 86 -5.13 15.97 -7.88
CA LEU A 86 -5.51 16.88 -6.80
C LEU A 86 -5.76 18.30 -7.33
N THR A 87 -6.97 18.56 -7.85
CA THR A 87 -7.39 19.93 -8.17
C THR A 87 -7.69 20.72 -6.90
N PHE A 88 -7.80 22.06 -7.01
CA PHE A 88 -8.14 22.90 -5.86
C PHE A 88 -9.50 22.52 -5.26
N GLU A 89 -10.50 22.29 -6.11
CA GLU A 89 -11.85 21.93 -5.70
C GLU A 89 -11.87 20.58 -4.98
N PHE A 90 -11.15 19.59 -5.51
CA PHE A 90 -11.08 18.27 -4.91
C PHE A 90 -10.27 18.28 -3.60
N GLU A 91 -9.19 19.07 -3.53
CA GLU A 91 -8.49 19.32 -2.27
C GLU A 91 -9.43 19.93 -1.23
N GLN A 92 -10.25 20.92 -1.59
CA GLN A 92 -11.23 21.50 -0.66
C GLN A 92 -12.25 20.46 -0.19
N GLN A 93 -12.76 19.60 -1.07
CA GLN A 93 -13.66 18.52 -0.67
C GLN A 93 -13.01 17.55 0.33
N LEU A 94 -11.73 17.21 0.14
CA LEU A 94 -10.97 16.38 1.08
C LEU A 94 -10.78 17.08 2.43
N LEU A 95 -10.45 18.37 2.43
CA LEU A 95 -10.30 19.16 3.66
C LEU A 95 -11.63 19.34 4.39
N ASP A 96 -12.72 19.65 3.66
CA ASP A 96 -14.10 19.72 4.19
C ASP A 96 -14.52 18.39 4.83
N ALA A 97 -14.02 17.26 4.34
CA ALA A 97 -14.35 15.95 4.87
C ALA A 97 -13.48 15.56 6.08
N PHE A 98 -12.18 15.87 6.07
CA PHE A 98 -11.22 15.24 7.00
C PHE A 98 -10.39 16.19 7.85
N ALA A 99 -10.32 17.49 7.56
CA ALA A 99 -9.43 18.42 8.25
C ALA A 99 -9.95 18.91 9.61
N PHE A 100 -10.20 17.98 10.52
CA PHE A 100 -10.70 18.26 11.87
C PHE A 100 -9.79 17.65 12.91
N ALA A 101 -9.59 18.34 14.04
CA ALA A 101 -8.84 17.83 15.17
C ALA A 101 -9.36 18.41 16.50
N VAL A 102 -8.96 17.83 17.62
CA VAL A 102 -9.22 18.36 18.96
C VAL A 102 -8.26 19.52 19.21
N PRO A 103 -8.77 20.74 19.45
CA PRO A 103 -7.93 21.87 19.85
C PRO A 103 -7.22 21.58 21.18
N ARG A 104 -5.97 22.00 21.30
CA ARG A 104 -5.22 21.95 22.56
C ARG A 104 -5.01 23.34 23.13
N GLU A 105 -4.71 23.38 24.43
CA GLU A 105 -4.43 24.64 25.14
C GLU A 105 -3.24 25.40 24.55
N GLN A 106 -2.25 24.68 24.01
CA GLN A 106 -1.06 25.26 23.40
C GLN A 106 -1.25 25.69 21.94
N ASP A 107 -2.39 25.33 21.31
CA ASP A 107 -2.61 25.71 19.92
C ASP A 107 -2.91 27.22 19.83
N GLU A 108 -2.25 27.91 18.89
CA GLU A 108 -2.37 29.36 18.72
C GLU A 108 -3.80 29.79 18.33
N GLN A 109 -4.16 31.03 18.66
CA GLN A 109 -5.46 31.59 18.28
C GLN A 109 -5.62 31.60 16.76
N GLY A 110 -6.75 31.10 16.26
CA GLY A 110 -7.05 31.05 14.82
C GLY A 110 -6.63 29.76 14.12
N MET A 111 -5.96 28.83 14.79
CA MET A 111 -5.62 27.52 14.21
C MET A 111 -6.85 26.65 13.91
N PHE A 112 -7.97 26.96 14.55
CA PHE A 112 -9.25 26.28 14.40
C PHE A 112 -10.37 27.27 14.06
N THR A 113 -11.30 26.82 13.23
CA THR A 113 -12.55 27.53 12.97
C THR A 113 -13.63 27.11 13.99
N SER A 114 -14.84 27.68 13.86
CA SER A 114 -16.00 27.28 14.67
C SER A 114 -16.76 26.06 14.12
N GLU A 115 -16.37 25.52 12.97
CA GLU A 115 -17.02 24.33 12.41
C GLU A 115 -16.62 23.09 13.22
N GLU A 116 -17.61 22.30 13.61
CA GLU A 116 -17.45 21.14 14.50
C GLU A 116 -17.83 19.84 13.80
N LYS A 117 -17.16 18.76 14.19
CA LYS A 117 -17.46 17.40 13.74
C LYS A 117 -17.24 16.42 14.89
N THR A 118 -18.13 15.43 14.99
CA THR A 118 -17.98 14.33 15.94
C THR A 118 -17.28 13.16 15.27
N TYR A 119 -16.22 12.70 15.92
CA TYR A 119 -15.57 11.42 15.66
C TYR A 119 -15.86 10.46 16.82
N TYR A 120 -15.50 9.21 16.65
CA TYR A 120 -15.71 8.15 17.64
C TYR A 120 -14.39 7.42 17.88
N ALA A 121 -13.79 7.63 19.04
CA ALA A 121 -12.62 6.86 19.46
C ALA A 121 -13.08 5.45 19.87
N ASP A 122 -12.54 4.45 19.21
CA ASP A 122 -12.77 3.04 19.49
C ASP A 122 -12.03 2.63 20.77
N ARG A 123 -12.78 1.99 21.68
CA ARG A 123 -12.26 1.30 22.84
C ARG A 123 -11.83 -0.09 22.39
N TYR A 124 -10.68 -0.54 22.88
CA TYR A 124 -10.18 -1.92 22.72
C TYR A 124 -9.18 -2.24 23.83
N GLY A 125 -8.90 -3.54 24.03
CA GLY A 125 -8.02 -4.06 25.06
C GLY A 125 -6.86 -4.88 24.50
N GLY A 126 -6.28 -5.76 25.32
CA GLY A 126 -5.13 -6.59 24.97
C GLY A 126 -3.77 -6.02 25.41
N GLY A 127 -2.72 -6.83 25.22
CA GLY A 127 -1.35 -6.43 25.50
C GLY A 127 -0.85 -5.32 24.56
N GLY A 128 0.15 -4.54 25.00
CA GLY A 128 0.79 -3.52 24.17
C GLY A 128 0.03 -2.19 24.05
N LEU A 129 -0.88 -1.88 24.97
CA LEU A 129 -1.66 -0.63 24.95
C LEU A 129 -1.13 0.51 25.80
N ASP A 130 -0.01 0.32 26.52
CA ASP A 130 0.56 1.32 27.44
C ASP A 130 -0.49 2.01 28.34
N ALA A 131 -1.27 1.20 29.05
CA ALA A 131 -2.36 1.64 29.93
C ALA A 131 -3.53 2.41 29.28
N ASN A 132 -3.59 2.51 27.95
CA ASN A 132 -4.70 3.14 27.24
C ASN A 132 -5.93 2.24 27.14
N PHE A 133 -7.12 2.85 27.05
CA PHE A 133 -8.41 2.16 26.92
C PHE A 133 -8.86 1.97 25.46
N GLY A 134 -7.96 2.10 24.50
CA GLY A 134 -8.20 2.05 23.06
C GLY A 134 -7.47 3.16 22.31
N SER A 135 -8.12 3.78 21.33
CA SER A 135 -7.56 4.85 20.51
C SER A 135 -7.34 6.14 21.29
N GLY A 136 -6.15 6.31 21.87
CA GLY A 136 -5.75 7.52 22.61
C GLY A 136 -5.58 8.78 21.74
N ARG A 137 -5.36 8.60 20.42
CA ARG A 137 -5.08 9.69 19.48
C ARG A 137 -5.75 9.52 18.10
N ALA A 138 -6.77 8.68 18.04
CA ALA A 138 -7.48 8.41 16.80
C ALA A 138 -9.00 8.36 17.03
N GLY A 139 -9.75 8.62 15.98
CA GLY A 139 -11.20 8.46 15.98
C GLY A 139 -11.74 8.17 14.59
N ALA A 140 -12.81 7.40 14.53
CA ALA A 140 -13.48 7.02 13.29
C ALA A 140 -14.71 7.88 13.02
N ALA A 141 -14.98 8.12 11.74
CA ALA A 141 -16.22 8.72 11.25
C ALA A 141 -16.52 8.13 9.87
N GLY A 142 -17.70 7.52 9.72
CA GLY A 142 -18.04 6.75 8.52
C GLY A 142 -17.12 5.53 8.33
N LYS A 143 -16.45 5.43 7.18
CA LYS A 143 -15.56 4.31 6.80
C LYS A 143 -14.07 4.56 7.08
N PHE A 144 -13.72 5.70 7.65
CA PHE A 144 -12.34 6.08 7.91
C PHE A 144 -12.06 6.29 9.39
N GLN A 145 -10.85 5.92 9.81
CA GLN A 145 -10.25 6.33 11.06
C GLN A 145 -9.19 7.40 10.80
N THR A 146 -9.21 8.48 11.58
CA THR A 146 -8.20 9.53 11.52
C THR A 146 -7.29 9.45 12.73
N LYS A 147 -6.01 9.15 12.53
CA LYS A 147 -4.96 9.13 13.56
C LYS A 147 -4.24 10.48 13.58
N GLY A 148 -3.86 10.93 14.78
CA GLY A 148 -3.38 12.30 15.01
C GLY A 148 -4.51 13.30 15.26
N LEU A 149 -5.74 12.81 15.49
CA LEU A 149 -6.95 13.60 15.70
C LEU A 149 -6.87 14.53 16.93
N GLY A 150 -6.00 14.22 17.89
CA GLY A 150 -5.91 14.88 19.19
C GLY A 150 -6.15 13.90 20.34
N ARG A 151 -5.90 14.37 21.57
CA ARG A 151 -5.99 13.54 22.78
C ARG A 151 -7.44 13.14 23.03
N THR A 152 -7.73 11.85 23.07
CA THR A 152 -9.07 11.34 23.37
C THR A 152 -9.24 11.06 24.86
N SER A 153 -10.47 10.79 25.31
CA SER A 153 -10.73 10.35 26.68
C SER A 153 -10.27 8.91 26.97
N LEU A 154 -9.67 8.23 25.99
CA LEU A 154 -9.17 6.86 26.13
C LEU A 154 -7.68 6.81 26.53
N VAL A 155 -7.00 7.96 26.57
CA VAL A 155 -5.62 8.02 27.07
C VAL A 155 -5.57 7.65 28.55
N GLY A 156 -4.72 6.69 28.89
CA GLY A 156 -4.51 6.23 30.27
C GLY A 156 -3.91 7.31 31.16
N GLU A 157 -4.14 7.20 32.48
CA GLU A 157 -3.56 8.13 33.47
C GLU A 157 -2.02 8.03 33.54
N HIS A 158 -1.47 6.87 33.16
CA HIS A 158 -0.04 6.56 33.22
C HIS A 158 0.61 6.38 31.85
N ALA A 159 -0.10 6.71 30.76
CA ALA A 159 0.49 6.65 29.43
C ALA A 159 1.62 7.69 29.32
N ASP A 160 2.75 7.29 28.73
CA ASP A 160 3.87 8.23 28.57
C ASP A 160 3.53 9.32 27.55
N PHE A 161 4.29 10.42 27.58
CA PHE A 161 3.99 11.59 26.75
C PHE A 161 3.85 11.25 25.26
N ASN A 162 4.69 10.37 24.70
CA ASN A 162 4.65 9.94 23.29
C ASN A 162 3.30 9.29 22.93
N HIS A 163 2.67 8.62 23.89
CA HIS A 163 1.39 7.95 23.70
C HIS A 163 0.19 8.79 24.16
N ALA A 164 0.45 9.88 24.87
CA ALA A 164 -0.57 10.66 25.56
C ALA A 164 -0.84 12.05 24.92
N HIS A 165 0.06 12.59 24.10
CA HIS A 165 -0.05 13.95 23.56
C HIS A 165 -1.13 14.12 22.46
N GLY A 166 -1.66 13.02 21.92
CA GLY A 166 -2.79 13.04 20.98
C GLY A 166 -2.46 13.35 19.52
N GLY A 167 -1.21 13.72 19.20
CA GLY A 167 -0.77 14.02 17.84
C GLY A 167 -0.18 12.81 17.11
N ALA A 168 -0.08 12.91 15.79
CA ALA A 168 0.80 12.09 14.98
C ALA A 168 1.71 13.04 14.20
N SER A 169 2.97 12.66 14.00
CA SER A 169 3.90 13.53 13.28
C SER A 169 3.77 13.37 11.77
N LEU A 170 4.21 14.37 11.02
CA LEU A 170 4.27 14.25 9.57
C LEU A 170 5.25 13.15 9.11
N ALA A 171 6.30 12.87 9.89
CA ALA A 171 7.25 11.79 9.59
C ALA A 171 6.69 10.38 9.91
N GLU A 172 5.87 10.26 10.96
CA GLU A 172 5.07 9.06 11.21
C GLU A 172 4.07 8.84 10.06
N ALA A 173 3.42 9.92 9.63
CA ALA A 173 2.42 9.89 8.56
C ALA A 173 2.98 9.41 7.22
N THR A 174 4.17 9.88 6.81
CA THR A 174 4.84 9.39 5.59
C THR A 174 5.13 7.90 5.67
N SER A 175 5.68 7.45 6.79
CA SER A 175 6.01 6.03 7.01
C SER A 175 4.75 5.16 6.99
N GLU A 176 3.66 5.61 7.61
CA GLU A 176 2.39 4.87 7.66
C GLU A 176 1.75 4.72 6.27
N ALA A 177 1.78 5.78 5.46
CA ALA A 177 1.27 5.74 4.09
C ALA A 177 2.10 4.80 3.20
N THR A 178 3.44 4.89 3.26
CA THR A 178 4.33 4.02 2.50
C THR A 178 4.13 2.56 2.88
N TRP A 179 4.19 2.22 4.17
CA TRP A 179 4.06 0.83 4.63
C TRP A 179 2.67 0.25 4.38
N GLY A 180 1.61 1.04 4.54
CA GLY A 180 0.25 0.59 4.26
C GLY A 180 0.08 0.11 2.82
N GLN A 181 0.60 0.89 1.88
CA GLN A 181 0.56 0.55 0.46
C GLN A 181 1.55 -0.54 0.08
N TYR A 182 2.77 -0.48 0.59
CA TYR A 182 3.77 -1.52 0.35
C TYR A 182 3.27 -2.89 0.83
N ASN A 183 2.71 -2.97 2.04
CA ASN A 183 2.14 -4.19 2.59
C ASN A 183 0.91 -4.65 1.81
N GLN A 184 -0.01 -3.73 1.42
CA GLN A 184 -1.18 -4.06 0.59
C GLN A 184 -0.79 -4.84 -0.66
N LYS A 185 0.32 -4.45 -1.26
CA LYS A 185 0.83 -5.09 -2.47
C LYS A 185 1.53 -6.40 -2.10
N ARG A 186 2.50 -6.38 -1.19
CA ARG A 186 3.45 -7.50 -0.98
C ARG A 186 2.92 -8.66 -0.15
N LEU A 187 1.95 -8.42 0.73
CA LEU A 187 1.49 -9.43 1.67
C LEU A 187 0.13 -10.00 1.23
N PRO A 188 -0.13 -11.30 1.46
CA PRO A 188 -1.30 -11.99 0.91
C PRO A 188 -2.64 -11.42 1.37
N PHE A 189 -2.70 -10.77 2.54
CA PHE A 189 -3.90 -10.07 3.03
C PHE A 189 -3.71 -8.56 3.12
N GLY A 190 -2.52 -8.06 2.80
CA GLY A 190 -2.22 -6.65 2.70
C GLY A 190 -1.90 -5.95 4.02
N GLY A 191 -1.98 -4.63 4.00
CA GLY A 191 -1.93 -3.75 5.17
C GLY A 191 -3.13 -2.82 5.19
N ASN A 192 -3.45 -2.26 6.36
CA ASN A 192 -4.39 -1.15 6.47
C ASN A 192 -3.82 0.06 5.70
N ARG A 193 -4.57 0.55 4.71
CA ARG A 193 -4.11 1.62 3.82
C ARG A 193 -4.50 3.00 4.32
N VAL A 194 -3.61 3.95 4.07
CA VAL A 194 -3.84 5.39 4.25
C VAL A 194 -4.43 5.96 2.97
N ALA A 195 -5.58 6.64 3.07
CA ALA A 195 -6.21 7.33 1.95
C ALA A 195 -5.67 8.75 1.74
N LEU A 196 -5.32 9.42 2.84
CA LEU A 196 -4.97 10.84 2.80
C LEU A 196 -4.05 11.21 3.97
N LEU A 197 -3.07 12.06 3.68
CA LEU A 197 -2.25 12.75 4.67
C LEU A 197 -2.53 14.26 4.63
N ILE A 198 -2.79 14.85 5.80
CA ILE A 198 -3.03 16.28 5.97
C ILE A 198 -1.98 16.87 6.92
N ASP A 199 -1.23 17.88 6.47
CA ASP A 199 -0.48 18.77 7.37
C ASP A 199 -1.51 19.66 8.07
N THR A 200 -1.51 19.63 9.41
CA THR A 200 -2.50 20.38 10.21
C THR A 200 -2.22 21.87 10.28
N GLY A 201 -0.99 22.30 9.96
CA GLY A 201 -0.51 23.65 10.26
C GLY A 201 -0.17 23.89 11.74
N THR A 202 -0.22 22.85 12.58
CA THR A 202 0.02 22.93 14.03
C THR A 202 1.17 22.00 14.46
N TYR A 203 1.59 22.06 15.73
CA TYR A 203 2.81 21.41 16.22
C TYR A 203 2.63 20.70 17.55
N THR A 204 3.17 19.49 17.72
CA THR A 204 3.41 18.93 19.05
C THR A 204 4.60 19.65 19.67
N GLU A 205 4.40 20.19 20.87
CA GLU A 205 5.48 20.77 21.68
C GLU A 205 5.97 19.69 22.66
N TRP A 206 7.26 19.40 22.59
CA TRP A 206 7.95 18.44 23.44
C TRP A 206 8.40 19.09 24.74
N GLU A 207 8.67 18.29 25.77
CA GLU A 207 9.12 18.80 27.09
C GLU A 207 10.43 19.60 27.01
N ASP A 208 11.28 19.30 26.02
CA ASP A 208 12.53 20.02 25.74
C ASP A 208 12.33 21.32 24.94
N GLY A 209 11.08 21.69 24.63
CA GLY A 209 10.70 22.83 23.79
C GLY A 209 10.80 22.57 22.29
N GLY A 210 11.18 21.36 21.87
CA GLY A 210 11.14 20.94 20.47
C GLY A 210 9.72 21.04 19.90
N ARG A 211 9.60 21.41 18.63
CA ARG A 211 8.31 21.45 17.93
C ARG A 211 8.31 20.49 16.75
N GLU A 212 7.33 19.60 16.70
CA GLU A 212 7.17 18.63 15.62
C GLU A 212 5.86 18.87 14.86
N PRO A 213 5.88 19.05 13.52
CA PRO A 213 4.66 19.25 12.74
C PRO A 213 3.66 18.09 12.90
N ARG A 214 2.41 18.42 13.24
CA ARG A 214 1.33 17.42 13.35
C ARG A 214 0.69 17.13 12.00
N ALA A 215 0.34 15.87 11.81
CA ALA A 215 -0.40 15.38 10.67
C ALA A 215 -1.71 14.68 11.09
N LEU A 216 -2.67 14.66 10.18
CA LEU A 216 -3.77 13.69 10.22
C LEU A 216 -3.47 12.57 9.23
N ILE A 217 -3.54 11.34 9.72
CA ILE A 217 -3.39 10.11 8.92
C ILE A 217 -4.80 9.53 8.77
N VAL A 218 -5.41 9.75 7.61
CA VAL A 218 -6.76 9.25 7.30
C VAL A 218 -6.60 7.87 6.67
N ARG A 219 -7.02 6.83 7.39
CA ARG A 219 -6.85 5.43 7.00
C ARG A 219 -8.16 4.66 7.09
N GLN A 220 -8.20 3.48 6.49
CA GLN A 220 -9.37 2.59 6.56
C GLN A 220 -9.70 2.29 8.04
N ASP A 221 -10.97 2.38 8.43
CA ASP A 221 -11.40 2.07 9.81
C ASP A 221 -11.03 0.61 10.17
N PRO A 222 -10.17 0.36 11.17
CA PRO A 222 -9.65 -0.99 11.41
C PRO A 222 -10.50 -1.78 12.41
N LEU A 223 -10.78 -3.05 12.11
CA LEU A 223 -11.35 -4.00 13.08
C LEU A 223 -10.27 -4.97 13.55
N ARG A 224 -9.84 -4.82 14.80
CA ARG A 224 -8.74 -5.57 15.44
C ARG A 224 -9.24 -6.65 16.43
N PRO A 225 -8.51 -7.75 16.64
CA PRO A 225 -8.77 -8.71 17.72
C PRO A 225 -8.89 -8.05 19.10
N ALA A 226 -8.10 -7.00 19.34
CA ALA A 226 -8.14 -6.19 20.56
C ALA A 226 -9.53 -5.64 20.92
N HIS A 227 -10.44 -5.42 19.96
CA HIS A 227 -11.79 -4.94 20.27
C HIS A 227 -12.63 -5.94 21.07
N PHE A 228 -12.25 -7.22 21.02
CA PHE A 228 -12.87 -8.31 21.78
C PHE A 228 -12.08 -8.64 23.05
N GLY A 229 -11.06 -7.83 23.36
CA GLY A 229 -10.20 -7.95 24.54
C GLY A 229 -10.54 -6.95 25.64
N GLU A 230 -10.33 -7.36 26.89
CA GLU A 230 -10.28 -6.44 28.04
C GLU A 230 -8.99 -5.65 28.05
N VAL A 231 -9.08 -4.43 28.58
CA VAL A 231 -7.90 -3.61 28.88
C VAL A 231 -7.16 -4.22 30.08
N LEU A 232 -5.90 -4.62 29.87
CA LEU A 232 -5.07 -5.19 30.94
C LEU A 232 -4.29 -4.10 31.66
N GLY A 233 -4.17 -4.21 32.99
CA GLY A 233 -3.27 -3.38 33.81
C GLY A 233 -3.65 -1.90 33.94
N SER A 234 -4.68 -1.42 33.26
CA SER A 234 -5.07 -0.01 33.28
C SER A 234 -5.92 0.32 34.51
N LYS A 235 -5.62 1.46 35.14
CA LYS A 235 -6.46 2.09 36.15
C LYS A 235 -7.02 3.38 35.56
N GLY A 236 -8.30 3.64 35.82
CA GLY A 236 -8.94 4.84 35.29
C GLY A 236 -10.45 4.72 35.16
N ARG A 237 -11.07 5.81 34.68
CA ARG A 237 -12.52 6.03 34.64
C ARG A 237 -13.31 4.94 33.90
N LEU A 238 -12.69 4.30 32.92
CA LEU A 238 -13.37 3.31 32.06
C LEU A 238 -13.18 1.86 32.52
N SER A 239 -12.30 1.60 33.48
CA SER A 239 -11.99 0.24 33.97
C SER A 239 -13.22 -0.48 34.48
N ALA A 240 -14.12 0.24 35.16
CA ALA A 240 -15.33 -0.34 35.75
C ALA A 240 -16.40 -0.76 34.72
N SER A 241 -16.38 -0.18 33.51
CA SER A 241 -17.33 -0.50 32.43
C SER A 241 -16.73 -1.39 31.34
N ASP A 242 -15.45 -1.74 31.47
CA ASP A 242 -14.73 -2.51 30.48
C ASP A 242 -15.25 -3.94 30.33
N PRO A 243 -15.50 -4.68 31.43
CA PRO A 243 -16.05 -6.03 31.34
C PRO A 243 -17.38 -6.11 30.59
N GLU A 244 -18.28 -5.15 30.82
CA GLU A 244 -19.59 -5.10 30.16
C GLU A 244 -19.45 -4.80 28.67
N ARG A 245 -18.57 -3.87 28.32
CA ARG A 245 -18.24 -3.55 26.93
C ARG A 245 -17.67 -4.76 26.22
N THR A 246 -16.69 -5.43 26.82
CA THR A 246 -16.02 -6.60 26.22
C THR A 246 -17.00 -7.76 26.07
N ARG A 247 -17.85 -8.02 27.07
CA ARG A 247 -18.93 -9.01 26.97
C ARG A 247 -19.87 -8.71 25.80
N ALA A 248 -20.27 -7.45 25.62
CA ALA A 248 -21.14 -7.04 24.52
C ALA A 248 -20.45 -7.15 23.14
N ALA A 249 -19.15 -6.90 23.06
CA ALA A 249 -18.35 -7.11 21.84
C ALA A 249 -18.19 -8.60 21.52
N VAL A 250 -17.85 -9.43 22.51
CA VAL A 250 -17.72 -10.88 22.37
C VAL A 250 -19.06 -11.51 21.97
N ALA A 251 -20.21 -10.98 22.37
CA ALA A 251 -21.50 -11.49 21.89
C ALA A 251 -21.70 -11.36 20.36
N ARG A 252 -20.88 -10.53 19.68
CA ARG A 252 -20.98 -10.24 18.24
C ARG A 252 -19.76 -10.69 17.43
N PHE A 253 -18.74 -11.27 18.08
CA PHE A 253 -17.43 -11.54 17.45
C PHE A 253 -17.51 -12.44 16.21
N GLU A 254 -18.48 -13.35 16.13
CA GLU A 254 -18.70 -14.20 14.96
C GLU A 254 -18.91 -13.41 13.67
N ARG A 255 -19.44 -12.18 13.77
CA ARG A 255 -19.70 -11.30 12.63
C ARG A 255 -18.43 -10.62 12.12
N ALA A 256 -17.42 -10.53 12.99
CA ALA A 256 -16.13 -9.93 12.68
C ALA A 256 -15.16 -10.93 12.04
N LEU A 257 -15.30 -12.23 12.34
CA LEU A 257 -14.37 -13.25 11.88
C LEU A 257 -14.44 -13.42 10.35
N PRO A 258 -13.28 -13.48 9.66
CA PRO A 258 -13.24 -13.75 8.23
C PRO A 258 -13.80 -15.15 7.97
N GLN A 259 -14.41 -15.36 6.81
CA GLN A 259 -14.91 -16.68 6.41
C GLN A 259 -14.15 -17.16 5.17
N PRO A 260 -13.83 -18.46 5.06
CA PRO A 260 -13.28 -19.00 3.81
C PRO A 260 -14.27 -18.80 2.66
N ALA A 261 -13.75 -18.52 1.46
CA ALA A 261 -14.59 -18.33 0.29
C ALA A 261 -15.45 -19.59 0.00
N GLY A 262 -16.76 -19.39 -0.18
CA GLY A 262 -17.70 -20.49 -0.46
C GLY A 262 -18.04 -21.38 0.74
N ALA A 263 -17.50 -21.11 1.94
CA ALA A 263 -17.84 -21.87 3.13
C ALA A 263 -19.28 -21.60 3.58
N THR A 264 -19.98 -22.67 3.94
CA THR A 264 -21.30 -22.60 4.58
C THR A 264 -21.19 -23.21 5.97
N ALA A 265 -21.82 -22.57 6.96
CA ALA A 265 -21.92 -23.09 8.31
C ALA A 265 -23.39 -23.36 8.64
N ALA A 266 -23.68 -24.57 9.13
CA ALA A 266 -25.02 -24.97 9.56
C ALA A 266 -25.37 -24.42 10.95
N THR A 267 -24.36 -24.21 11.80
CA THR A 267 -24.55 -23.66 13.15
C THR A 267 -23.71 -22.41 13.39
N ARG A 268 -24.08 -21.67 14.44
CA ARG A 268 -23.33 -20.52 14.93
C ARG A 268 -21.91 -20.91 15.34
N LEU A 269 -21.79 -21.97 16.14
CA LEU A 269 -20.51 -22.50 16.57
C LEU A 269 -19.61 -22.94 15.40
N GLU A 270 -20.19 -23.59 14.39
CA GLU A 270 -19.44 -23.98 13.19
C GLU A 270 -18.90 -22.76 12.44
N ARG A 271 -19.70 -21.70 12.30
CA ARG A 271 -19.26 -20.43 11.71
C ARG A 271 -18.10 -19.79 12.47
N ILE A 272 -18.16 -19.81 13.80
CA ILE A 272 -17.09 -19.31 14.67
C ILE A 272 -15.81 -20.11 14.44
N ASN A 273 -15.89 -21.44 14.50
CA ASN A 273 -14.72 -22.30 14.36
C ASN A 273 -14.11 -22.25 12.94
N LEU A 274 -14.93 -22.14 11.89
CA LEU A 274 -14.47 -21.87 10.54
C LEU A 274 -13.78 -20.51 10.45
N GLY A 275 -14.36 -19.48 11.06
CA GLY A 275 -13.80 -18.14 11.02
C GLY A 275 -12.50 -17.97 11.82
N LEU A 276 -12.37 -18.67 12.95
CA LEU A 276 -11.11 -18.72 13.70
C LEU A 276 -10.00 -19.44 12.92
N LYS A 277 -10.32 -20.57 12.26
CA LYS A 277 -9.36 -21.24 11.38
C LYS A 277 -8.95 -20.34 10.23
N GLU A 278 -9.90 -19.66 9.60
CA GLU A 278 -9.59 -18.70 8.53
C GLU A 278 -8.71 -17.56 9.02
N TYR A 279 -9.02 -16.94 10.17
CA TYR A 279 -8.16 -15.92 10.77
C TYR A 279 -6.74 -16.45 10.98
N VAL A 280 -6.59 -17.61 11.63
CA VAL A 280 -5.27 -18.22 11.90
C VAL A 280 -4.52 -18.53 10.61
N ARG A 281 -5.19 -19.07 9.59
CA ARG A 281 -4.62 -19.31 8.27
C ARG A 281 -4.08 -18.02 7.66
N ARG A 282 -4.84 -16.92 7.76
CA ARG A 282 -4.41 -15.62 7.24
C ARG A 282 -3.18 -15.09 7.96
N ILE A 283 -3.13 -15.17 9.29
CA ILE A 283 -1.95 -14.80 10.08
C ILE A 283 -0.73 -15.64 9.67
N ALA A 284 -0.90 -16.95 9.54
CA ALA A 284 0.17 -17.86 9.13
C ALA A 284 0.75 -17.52 7.75
N GLN A 285 -0.10 -17.28 6.77
CA GLN A 285 0.30 -16.91 5.41
C GLN A 285 0.90 -15.50 5.33
N GLN A 286 0.33 -14.54 6.07
CA GLN A 286 0.84 -13.17 6.18
C GLN A 286 2.28 -13.16 6.69
N TYR A 287 2.55 -13.83 7.82
CA TYR A 287 3.88 -13.83 8.44
C TYR A 287 4.89 -14.74 7.75
N SER A 288 4.48 -15.85 7.12
CA SER A 288 5.40 -16.66 6.32
C SER A 288 5.84 -15.93 5.05
N THR A 289 4.96 -15.16 4.42
CA THR A 289 5.31 -14.26 3.31
C THR A 289 6.24 -13.15 3.80
N ALA A 290 5.90 -12.48 4.90
CA ALA A 290 6.76 -11.45 5.51
C ALA A 290 8.16 -12.00 5.84
N TYR A 291 8.26 -13.22 6.39
CA TYR A 291 9.54 -13.88 6.63
C TYR A 291 10.32 -14.10 5.34
N ALA A 292 9.71 -14.73 4.32
CA ALA A 292 10.37 -14.97 3.04
C ALA A 292 10.89 -13.66 2.42
N MET A 293 10.10 -12.60 2.53
CA MET A 293 10.42 -11.27 2.05
C MET A 293 11.34 -10.43 2.94
N ARG A 294 11.73 -10.94 4.12
CA ARG A 294 12.56 -10.23 5.10
C ARG A 294 11.90 -8.94 5.63
N ILE A 295 10.58 -8.95 5.74
CA ILE A 295 9.78 -7.89 6.36
C ILE A 295 9.52 -8.27 7.82
N TYR A 296 9.88 -7.40 8.74
CA TYR A 296 9.65 -7.56 10.18
C TYR A 296 8.75 -6.44 10.68
N HIS A 297 7.57 -6.78 11.23
CA HIS A 297 6.62 -5.80 11.75
C HIS A 297 7.14 -5.13 13.04
N GLY A 298 7.79 -5.88 13.93
CA GLY A 298 8.41 -5.34 15.14
C GLY A 298 7.48 -4.92 16.28
N ALA A 299 6.15 -5.09 16.15
CA ALA A 299 5.16 -4.84 17.22
C ALA A 299 3.93 -5.73 17.07
N THR A 300 4.11 -7.05 17.26
CA THR A 300 3.03 -8.01 17.02
C THR A 300 2.10 -8.09 18.22
N SER A 301 0.88 -7.57 18.10
CA SER A 301 -0.13 -7.62 19.17
C SER A 301 -1.56 -7.69 18.62
N PRO A 302 -2.56 -8.07 19.44
CA PRO A 302 -3.96 -8.00 19.06
C PRO A 302 -4.44 -6.60 18.63
N SER A 303 -3.70 -5.53 18.95
CA SER A 303 -4.00 -4.15 18.56
C SER A 303 -3.30 -3.70 17.28
N ASN A 304 -2.22 -4.38 16.85
CA ASN A 304 -1.44 -4.04 15.65
C ASN A 304 -1.71 -5.01 14.48
N MET A 305 -2.86 -5.68 14.51
CA MET A 305 -3.32 -6.59 13.46
C MET A 305 -4.83 -6.46 13.30
N GLU A 306 -5.33 -6.50 12.07
CA GLU A 306 -6.77 -6.61 11.83
C GLU A 306 -7.24 -8.07 11.91
N VAL A 307 -8.53 -8.27 12.26
CA VAL A 307 -9.21 -9.57 12.21
C VAL A 307 -9.22 -10.14 10.77
N THR A 308 -9.02 -9.28 9.77
CA THR A 308 -8.89 -9.65 8.36
C THR A 308 -7.53 -10.26 7.99
N GLY A 309 -6.52 -10.16 8.87
CA GLY A 309 -5.13 -10.57 8.65
C GLY A 309 -4.20 -9.45 8.16
N ARG A 310 -4.70 -8.21 8.01
CA ARG A 310 -3.91 -7.04 7.61
C ARG A 310 -3.04 -6.52 8.74
N PHE A 311 -1.80 -6.15 8.40
CA PHE A 311 -0.94 -5.39 9.30
C PHE A 311 -1.47 -3.96 9.50
N ILE A 312 -1.15 -3.34 10.64
CA ILE A 312 -1.45 -1.94 10.95
C ILE A 312 -0.48 -1.40 12.01
N ASP A 313 -0.29 -0.07 12.04
CA ASP A 313 0.58 0.64 12.99
C ASP A 313 2.07 0.30 12.79
N TYR A 314 2.60 0.82 11.68
CA TYR A 314 3.89 0.40 11.11
C TYR A 314 5.15 1.05 11.73
N GLY A 315 5.02 1.71 12.89
CA GLY A 315 6.11 2.51 13.48
C GLY A 315 7.37 1.71 13.87
N THR A 316 7.26 0.39 14.00
CA THR A 316 8.34 -0.55 14.32
C THR A 316 8.74 -1.44 13.14
N GLN A 317 8.06 -1.29 11.99
CA GLN A 317 8.24 -2.14 10.82
C GLN A 317 9.53 -1.78 10.05
N THR A 318 10.15 -2.79 9.46
CA THR A 318 11.40 -2.68 8.69
C THR A 318 11.52 -3.83 7.68
N THR A 319 12.24 -3.61 6.58
CA THR A 319 12.92 -4.70 5.87
C THR A 319 14.28 -4.98 6.52
N GLN A 320 14.97 -6.04 6.08
CA GLN A 320 16.36 -6.29 6.48
C GLN A 320 17.16 -6.99 5.37
N PRO A 321 18.51 -6.90 5.38
CA PRO A 321 19.36 -7.42 4.30
C PRO A 321 19.48 -8.96 4.27
N GLY A 322 19.06 -9.64 5.34
CA GLY A 322 19.19 -11.09 5.48
C GLY A 322 18.09 -11.68 6.37
N TYR A 323 18.39 -12.82 7.00
CA TYR A 323 17.43 -13.55 7.85
C TYR A 323 17.84 -13.57 9.33
N GLY A 324 18.66 -12.58 9.73
CA GLY A 324 19.12 -12.49 11.11
C GLY A 324 18.04 -12.15 12.12
N PRO A 325 18.29 -12.45 13.42
CA PRO A 325 17.37 -12.17 14.51
C PRO A 325 17.41 -10.69 14.88
N VAL A 326 16.85 -9.83 14.03
CA VAL A 326 16.65 -8.41 14.35
C VAL A 326 15.46 -8.23 15.29
N GLN A 327 15.52 -7.22 16.14
CA GLN A 327 14.46 -6.86 17.08
C GLN A 327 14.35 -5.34 17.17
N THR A 328 13.13 -4.83 17.24
CA THR A 328 12.85 -3.38 17.37
C THR A 328 12.44 -3.00 18.79
N LEU A 329 11.72 -3.88 19.48
CA LEU A 329 11.26 -3.71 20.86
C LEU A 329 11.71 -4.91 21.70
N SER A 330 12.26 -4.66 22.88
CA SER A 330 12.92 -5.68 23.71
C SER A 330 12.01 -6.78 24.22
N ASP A 331 10.70 -6.51 24.27
CA ASP A 331 9.64 -7.41 24.73
C ASP A 331 9.07 -8.32 23.64
N ASN A 332 9.40 -8.06 22.37
CA ASN A 332 8.92 -8.84 21.23
C ASN A 332 9.89 -9.94 20.82
N ASP A 333 9.39 -10.99 20.19
CA ASP A 333 10.31 -11.99 19.64
C ASP A 333 11.14 -11.39 18.48
N PRO A 334 12.41 -11.81 18.32
CA PRO A 334 13.21 -11.42 17.18
C PRO A 334 12.63 -12.02 15.89
N PHE A 335 12.98 -11.40 14.75
CA PHE A 335 12.54 -11.87 13.44
C PHE A 335 12.79 -13.37 13.21
N GLY A 336 11.80 -14.03 12.60
CA GLY A 336 11.86 -15.45 12.23
C GLY A 336 11.36 -16.42 13.31
N LYS A 337 11.01 -15.92 14.50
CA LYS A 337 10.28 -16.69 15.52
C LYS A 337 8.77 -16.61 15.29
N THR A 338 8.07 -17.67 15.64
CA THR A 338 6.61 -17.79 15.46
C THR A 338 5.85 -17.91 16.78
N GLU A 339 6.56 -18.04 17.90
CA GLU A 339 5.93 -18.25 19.22
C GLU A 339 5.13 -17.03 19.66
N GLU A 340 5.64 -15.82 19.40
CA GLU A 340 4.91 -14.57 19.61
C GLU A 340 3.53 -14.59 18.93
N PHE A 341 3.40 -15.08 17.70
CA PHE A 341 2.12 -15.11 16.99
C PHE A 341 1.11 -16.03 17.66
N LYS A 342 1.57 -17.20 18.11
CA LYS A 342 0.73 -18.18 18.81
C LYS A 342 0.30 -17.65 20.17
N ALA A 343 1.24 -17.12 20.96
CA ALA A 343 0.98 -16.64 22.32
C ALA A 343 0.19 -15.32 22.34
N TRP A 344 0.67 -14.29 21.63
CA TRP A 344 0.15 -12.94 21.74
C TRP A 344 -0.97 -12.63 20.74
N LEU A 345 -0.94 -13.15 19.51
CA LEU A 345 -2.03 -12.85 18.56
C LEU A 345 -3.21 -13.80 18.69
N ILE A 346 -2.94 -15.12 18.76
CA ILE A 346 -3.99 -16.13 18.72
C ILE A 346 -4.53 -16.37 20.13
N ARG A 347 -3.67 -16.72 21.09
CA ARG A 347 -4.13 -17.05 22.45
C ARG A 347 -4.72 -15.85 23.19
N ASP A 348 -4.06 -14.69 23.23
CA ASP A 348 -4.62 -13.53 23.97
C ASP A 348 -5.98 -13.08 23.42
N PHE A 349 -6.16 -13.12 22.10
CA PHE A 349 -7.46 -12.88 21.48
C PHE A 349 -8.51 -13.85 22.03
N LEU A 350 -8.19 -15.15 22.09
CA LEU A 350 -9.13 -16.18 22.55
C LEU A 350 -9.36 -16.19 24.06
N LEU A 351 -8.40 -15.77 24.87
CA LEU A 351 -8.57 -15.69 26.32
C LEU A 351 -9.75 -14.79 26.69
N SER A 352 -9.86 -13.63 26.04
CA SER A 352 -10.97 -12.70 26.28
C SER A 352 -12.29 -13.23 25.74
N VAL A 353 -12.27 -13.86 24.56
CA VAL A 353 -13.46 -14.52 23.99
C VAL A 353 -13.98 -15.61 24.93
N ARG A 354 -13.11 -16.51 25.42
CA ARG A 354 -13.50 -17.61 26.33
C ARG A 354 -14.07 -17.11 27.65
N LYS A 355 -13.56 -15.98 28.17
CA LYS A 355 -14.05 -15.40 29.43
C LYS A 355 -15.51 -14.92 29.34
N TYR A 356 -15.94 -14.47 28.16
CA TYR A 356 -17.27 -13.85 27.98
C TYR A 356 -18.21 -14.58 27.04
N ALA A 357 -17.74 -15.62 26.35
CA ALA A 357 -18.56 -16.47 25.52
C ALA A 357 -19.67 -17.15 26.34
N ASP A 358 -20.80 -17.40 25.70
CA ASP A 358 -21.86 -18.26 26.25
C ASP A 358 -21.41 -19.73 26.30
N ALA A 359 -22.18 -20.56 27.00
CA ALA A 359 -21.85 -21.97 27.23
C ALA A 359 -21.72 -22.79 25.93
N GLU A 360 -22.58 -22.54 24.93
CA GLU A 360 -22.53 -23.24 23.64
C GLU A 360 -21.18 -22.98 22.94
N VAL A 361 -20.79 -21.71 22.87
CA VAL A 361 -19.51 -21.32 22.25
C VAL A 361 -18.34 -21.84 23.09
N LEU A 362 -18.38 -21.72 24.41
CA LEU A 362 -17.28 -22.13 25.28
C LEU A 362 -17.00 -23.63 25.22
N GLU A 363 -18.03 -24.48 25.20
CA GLU A 363 -17.90 -25.93 25.12
C GLU A 363 -17.40 -26.39 23.74
N GLY A 364 -17.75 -25.66 22.69
CA GLY A 364 -17.49 -26.03 21.31
C GLY A 364 -16.27 -25.36 20.65
N LEU A 365 -15.69 -24.33 21.28
CA LEU A 365 -14.59 -23.56 20.71
C LEU A 365 -13.37 -24.44 20.49
N LEU A 366 -12.63 -24.19 19.41
CA LEU A 366 -11.34 -24.84 19.22
C LEU A 366 -10.37 -24.49 20.36
N SER A 367 -9.60 -25.50 20.78
CA SER A 367 -8.53 -25.32 21.76
C SER A 367 -7.35 -24.57 21.13
N ASP A 368 -6.49 -23.99 21.98
CA ASP A 368 -5.27 -23.32 21.53
C ASP A 368 -4.40 -24.27 20.72
N GLU A 369 -4.24 -25.52 21.17
CA GLU A 369 -3.40 -26.53 20.54
C GLU A 369 -3.87 -26.81 19.12
N LYS A 370 -5.18 -26.97 18.88
CA LYS A 370 -5.72 -27.20 17.53
C LYS A 370 -5.51 -26.01 16.61
N LEU A 371 -5.58 -24.78 17.15
CA LEU A 371 -5.33 -23.58 16.36
C LEU A 371 -3.84 -23.38 16.10
N PHE A 372 -2.97 -23.74 17.04
CA PHE A 372 -1.52 -23.70 16.86
C PHE A 372 -1.05 -24.76 15.86
N GLU A 373 -1.56 -25.98 15.93
CA GLU A 373 -1.33 -27.02 14.93
C GLU A 373 -1.77 -26.55 13.54
N HIS A 374 -2.93 -25.88 13.45
CA HIS A 374 -3.40 -25.30 12.20
C HIS A 374 -2.48 -24.17 11.71
N PHE A 375 -2.05 -23.28 12.61
CA PHE A 375 -1.11 -22.21 12.32
C PHE A 375 0.20 -22.77 11.76
N ASP A 376 0.84 -23.70 12.47
CA ASP A 376 2.13 -24.27 12.08
C ASP A 376 2.02 -25.00 10.73
N ALA A 377 0.92 -25.73 10.50
CA ALA A 377 0.68 -26.40 9.22
C ALA A 377 0.54 -25.42 8.04
N GLU A 378 -0.25 -24.35 8.22
CA GLU A 378 -0.45 -23.32 7.20
C GLU A 378 0.82 -22.49 6.97
N TYR A 379 1.52 -22.12 8.05
CA TYR A 379 2.76 -21.35 7.99
C TYR A 379 3.82 -22.12 7.21
N GLU A 380 4.04 -23.39 7.54
CA GLU A 380 5.06 -24.21 6.88
C GLU A 380 4.69 -24.54 5.43
N SER A 381 3.40 -24.76 5.15
CA SER A 381 2.92 -24.97 3.78
C SER A 381 3.11 -23.75 2.90
N HIS A 382 2.74 -22.58 3.41
CA HIS A 382 2.88 -21.34 2.67
C HIS A 382 4.35 -20.91 2.56
N LEU A 383 5.16 -21.10 3.61
CA LEU A 383 6.60 -20.82 3.54
C LEU A 383 7.30 -21.64 2.46
N ARG A 384 6.95 -22.93 2.27
CA ARG A 384 7.49 -23.72 1.15
C ARG A 384 7.18 -23.11 -0.21
N GLN A 385 5.97 -22.59 -0.39
CA GLN A 385 5.58 -21.88 -1.60
C GLN A 385 6.40 -20.60 -1.77
N GLU A 386 6.50 -19.76 -0.74
CA GLU A 386 7.22 -18.48 -0.82
C GLU A 386 8.72 -18.66 -1.05
N LEU A 387 9.36 -19.65 -0.43
CA LEU A 387 10.78 -19.94 -0.68
C LEU A 387 11.01 -20.50 -2.08
N ALA A 388 10.09 -21.29 -2.63
CA ALA A 388 10.16 -21.69 -4.03
C ALA A 388 10.01 -20.47 -4.96
N ALA A 389 9.13 -19.52 -4.64
CA ALA A 389 9.02 -18.26 -5.39
C ALA A 389 10.32 -17.43 -5.31
N LEU A 390 10.96 -17.33 -4.14
CA LEU A 390 12.28 -16.68 -3.99
C LEU A 390 13.37 -17.37 -4.82
N ALA A 391 13.30 -18.68 -5.01
CA ALA A 391 14.20 -19.41 -5.92
C ALA A 391 13.97 -19.07 -7.41
N GLY A 392 12.98 -18.22 -7.71
CA GLY A 392 12.65 -17.71 -9.04
C GLY A 392 11.43 -18.38 -9.68
N MET A 393 10.73 -19.26 -8.98
CA MET A 393 9.58 -19.99 -9.55
C MET A 393 8.39 -19.06 -9.82
N PRO A 394 7.65 -19.27 -10.92
CA PRO A 394 6.32 -18.68 -11.10
C PRO A 394 5.39 -19.05 -9.94
N PRO A 395 4.46 -18.15 -9.52
CA PRO A 395 3.57 -18.40 -8.38
C PRO A 395 2.77 -19.72 -8.49
N GLU A 396 2.29 -20.08 -9.67
CA GLU A 396 1.52 -21.30 -9.90
C GLU A 396 2.39 -22.56 -9.72
N LEU A 397 3.64 -22.51 -10.17
CA LEU A 397 4.59 -23.60 -9.96
C LEU A 397 5.01 -23.70 -8.50
N ALA A 398 5.30 -22.57 -7.85
CA ALA A 398 5.59 -22.55 -6.42
C ALA A 398 4.44 -23.17 -5.62
N SER A 399 3.19 -22.84 -5.97
CA SER A 399 1.99 -23.42 -5.36
C SER A 399 1.87 -24.93 -5.62
N ALA A 400 2.14 -25.39 -6.84
CA ALA A 400 2.12 -26.81 -7.20
C ALA A 400 3.24 -27.63 -6.53
N LEU A 401 4.37 -26.99 -6.22
CA LEU A 401 5.54 -27.63 -5.60
C LEU A 401 5.43 -27.71 -4.07
N LYS A 402 4.64 -26.85 -3.41
CA LYS A 402 4.66 -26.72 -1.95
C LYS A 402 4.32 -28.00 -1.17
N SER A 403 3.60 -28.95 -1.76
CA SER A 403 3.28 -30.24 -1.15
C SER A 403 4.32 -31.33 -1.42
N ARG A 404 5.32 -31.06 -2.26
CA ARG A 404 6.33 -32.04 -2.66
C ARG A 404 7.46 -32.15 -1.63
N PRO A 405 8.05 -33.35 -1.48
CA PRO A 405 9.21 -33.55 -0.59
C PRO A 405 10.43 -32.67 -0.95
N SER A 406 10.59 -32.33 -2.23
CA SER A 406 11.65 -31.44 -2.74
C SER A 406 11.54 -30.03 -2.14
N ALA A 407 10.35 -29.44 -2.12
CA ALA A 407 10.10 -28.12 -1.54
C ALA A 407 10.30 -28.13 -0.02
N GLN A 408 9.86 -29.19 0.67
CA GLN A 408 10.13 -29.38 2.10
C GLN A 408 11.63 -29.44 2.40
N ARG A 409 12.37 -30.28 1.67
CA ARG A 409 13.83 -30.39 1.83
C ARG A 409 14.55 -29.07 1.54
N PHE A 410 14.13 -28.37 0.49
CA PHE A 410 14.69 -27.05 0.16
C PHE A 410 14.43 -26.03 1.26
N ARG A 411 13.20 -25.98 1.80
CA ARG A 411 12.88 -25.13 2.95
C ARG A 411 13.75 -25.46 4.16
N ASP A 412 13.92 -26.73 4.49
CA ASP A 412 14.68 -27.15 5.68
C ASP A 412 16.15 -26.74 5.57
N ILE A 413 16.78 -26.95 4.41
CA ILE A 413 18.18 -26.54 4.20
C ILE A 413 18.32 -25.02 4.09
N PHE A 414 17.32 -24.33 3.52
CA PHE A 414 17.27 -22.87 3.49
C PHE A 414 17.29 -22.29 4.90
N LYS A 415 16.44 -22.80 5.80
CA LYS A 415 16.42 -22.37 7.21
C LYS A 415 17.76 -22.64 7.88
N GLN A 416 18.37 -23.80 7.65
CA GLN A 416 19.71 -24.10 8.18
C GLN A 416 20.76 -23.09 7.69
N VAL A 417 20.74 -22.68 6.42
CA VAL A 417 21.68 -21.66 5.90
C VAL A 417 21.41 -20.30 6.54
N ALA A 418 20.14 -19.90 6.64
CA ALA A 418 19.75 -18.65 7.29
C ALA A 418 20.20 -18.60 8.77
N GLU A 419 19.97 -19.68 9.53
CA GLU A 419 20.28 -19.79 10.97
C GLU A 419 21.77 -20.04 11.26
N ALA A 420 22.47 -20.79 10.41
CA ALA A 420 23.93 -20.96 10.53
C ALA A 420 24.63 -19.60 10.38
N GLY A 421 24.06 -18.71 9.57
CA GLY A 421 24.53 -17.34 9.44
C GLY A 421 24.46 -16.52 10.74
N THR A 422 23.57 -16.86 11.68
CA THR A 422 23.29 -16.02 12.84
C THR A 422 24.00 -16.47 14.12
N SER A 423 24.65 -17.63 14.08
CA SER A 423 25.20 -18.31 15.27
C SER A 423 26.72 -18.17 15.43
N VAL A 424 27.33 -17.21 14.74
CA VAL A 424 28.80 -17.04 14.72
C VAL A 424 29.28 -16.17 15.88
N ALA A 425 30.38 -16.58 16.51
CA ALA A 425 31.01 -15.86 17.62
C ALA A 425 31.26 -14.38 17.25
N GLY A 426 30.65 -13.46 18.00
CA GLY A 426 30.77 -12.02 17.80
C GLY A 426 29.55 -11.35 17.15
N VAL A 427 28.58 -12.10 16.63
CA VAL A 427 27.26 -11.56 16.26
C VAL A 427 26.36 -11.60 17.50
N PRO A 428 25.73 -10.48 17.90
CA PRO A 428 24.75 -10.49 18.99
C PRO A 428 23.64 -11.52 18.71
N SER A 429 23.20 -12.23 19.75
CA SER A 429 22.07 -13.18 19.63
C SER A 429 20.78 -12.52 19.15
N VAL A 430 20.68 -11.20 19.35
CA VAL A 430 19.61 -10.33 18.84
C VAL A 430 20.23 -8.98 18.46
N ILE A 431 19.87 -8.46 17.29
CA ILE A 431 20.36 -7.16 16.80
C ILE A 431 19.25 -6.12 17.03
N ASP A 432 19.50 -5.18 17.95
CA ASP A 432 18.66 -3.99 18.12
C ASP A 432 18.90 -3.03 16.96
N ILE A 433 17.86 -2.85 16.15
CA ILE A 433 17.89 -2.04 14.93
C ILE A 433 17.23 -0.68 15.10
N ASP A 434 16.97 -0.22 16.34
CA ASP A 434 16.34 1.08 16.55
C ASP A 434 17.20 2.24 16.00
N LYS A 435 18.52 2.10 16.08
CA LYS A 435 19.50 3.13 15.69
C LYS A 435 20.16 2.89 14.34
N ARG A 436 20.46 1.64 13.99
CA ARG A 436 21.18 1.31 12.75
C ARG A 436 20.87 -0.12 12.31
N MET A 437 20.51 -0.28 11.03
CA MET A 437 20.48 -1.59 10.39
C MET A 437 21.92 -1.94 9.95
N PRO A 438 22.47 -3.10 10.33
CA PRO A 438 23.77 -3.54 9.80
C PRO A 438 23.65 -3.84 8.31
N GLU A 439 24.77 -3.77 7.58
CA GLU A 439 24.81 -4.16 6.15
C GLU A 439 24.45 -5.64 5.95
N GLN A 440 24.60 -6.45 7.00
CA GLN A 440 24.34 -7.87 6.97
C GLN A 440 23.86 -8.34 8.35
N THR A 441 22.83 -9.19 8.39
CA THR A 441 22.24 -9.70 9.65
C THR A 441 22.64 -11.15 9.98
N GLY A 442 23.48 -11.78 9.16
CA GLY A 442 24.09 -13.10 9.41
C GLY A 442 25.28 -13.34 8.47
N VAL A 443 26.00 -14.46 8.55
CA VAL A 443 27.21 -14.72 7.74
C VAL A 443 26.91 -14.97 6.27
N TYR A 444 25.80 -15.64 5.94
CA TYR A 444 25.46 -15.96 4.56
C TYR A 444 24.40 -15.00 4.00
N ARG A 445 24.66 -14.50 2.79
CA ARG A 445 23.73 -13.65 2.03
C ARG A 445 22.82 -14.52 1.18
N VAL A 446 21.85 -15.18 1.81
CA VAL A 446 20.91 -16.08 1.13
C VAL A 446 20.26 -15.48 -0.13
N PRO A 447 19.85 -14.19 -0.14
CA PRO A 447 19.33 -13.57 -1.36
C PRO A 447 20.32 -13.57 -2.54
N GLU A 448 21.61 -13.36 -2.25
CA GLU A 448 22.69 -13.39 -3.25
C GLU A 448 22.96 -14.82 -3.72
N ILE A 449 22.98 -15.79 -2.80
CA ILE A 449 23.11 -17.23 -3.12
C ILE A 449 22.02 -17.65 -4.11
N LEU A 450 20.75 -17.34 -3.83
CA LEU A 450 19.63 -17.70 -4.70
C LEU A 450 19.72 -17.05 -6.08
N THR A 451 20.10 -15.77 -6.13
CA THR A 451 20.25 -15.04 -7.39
C THR A 451 21.36 -15.62 -8.26
N ARG A 452 22.50 -15.98 -7.67
CA ARG A 452 23.63 -16.60 -8.38
C ARG A 452 23.27 -17.99 -8.90
N LEU A 453 22.66 -18.83 -8.06
CA LEU A 453 22.20 -20.17 -8.49
C LEU A 453 21.21 -20.10 -9.65
N ALA A 454 20.26 -19.16 -9.59
CA ALA A 454 19.28 -18.95 -10.67
C ALA A 454 19.93 -18.56 -12.01
N ARG A 455 21.12 -17.93 -11.97
CA ARG A 455 21.94 -17.60 -13.15
C ARG A 455 22.91 -18.71 -13.56
N GLY A 456 23.01 -19.78 -12.78
CA GLY A 456 23.99 -20.86 -12.99
C GLY A 456 25.41 -20.47 -12.59
N GLU A 457 25.56 -19.51 -11.68
CA GLU A 457 26.84 -19.03 -11.18
C GLU A 457 27.32 -19.85 -9.96
N PRO A 458 28.64 -19.98 -9.74
CA PRO A 458 29.23 -20.58 -8.54
C PRO A 458 28.82 -19.81 -7.26
N ILE A 459 28.76 -20.51 -6.11
CA ILE A 459 28.37 -19.92 -4.80
C ILE A 459 29.36 -20.22 -3.66
N GLU A 460 30.58 -20.67 -3.97
CA GLU A 460 31.60 -21.07 -2.99
C GLU A 460 32.00 -19.92 -2.05
N ASN A 461 31.95 -18.68 -2.54
CA ASN A 461 32.29 -17.50 -1.76
C ASN A 461 31.13 -17.05 -0.87
N GLU A 462 29.89 -17.23 -1.34
CA GLU A 462 28.67 -16.79 -0.65
C GLU A 462 28.20 -17.83 0.37
N LEU A 463 28.55 -19.10 0.18
CA LEU A 463 28.29 -20.21 1.09
C LEU A 463 29.58 -21.03 1.28
N SER A 464 30.46 -20.53 2.14
CA SER A 464 31.82 -21.07 2.31
C SER A 464 31.85 -22.47 2.96
N ASP A 465 30.90 -22.81 3.83
CA ASP A 465 30.78 -24.15 4.40
C ASP A 465 30.46 -25.18 3.30
N ALA A 466 31.42 -26.07 3.04
CA ALA A 466 31.35 -27.02 1.95
C ALA A 466 30.21 -28.04 2.10
N ALA A 467 29.95 -28.54 3.31
CA ALA A 467 28.93 -29.55 3.56
C ALA A 467 27.53 -28.92 3.43
N LEU A 468 27.34 -27.74 4.01
CA LEU A 468 26.10 -26.99 3.90
C LEU A 468 25.83 -26.59 2.44
N ARG A 469 26.86 -26.17 1.70
CA ARG A 469 26.79 -25.86 0.27
C ARG A 469 26.36 -27.06 -0.56
N GLU A 470 26.96 -28.23 -0.35
CA GLU A 470 26.60 -29.45 -1.07
C GLU A 470 25.12 -29.81 -0.86
N HIS A 471 24.66 -29.81 0.39
CA HIS A 471 23.25 -30.09 0.70
C HIS A 471 22.29 -29.05 0.10
N PHE A 472 22.66 -27.77 0.12
CA PHE A 472 21.86 -26.71 -0.45
C PHE A 472 21.74 -26.84 -1.97
N LEU A 473 22.87 -27.07 -2.66
CA LEU A 473 22.90 -27.31 -4.11
C LEU A 473 22.08 -28.54 -4.50
N ALA A 474 22.17 -29.63 -3.74
CA ALA A 474 21.40 -30.84 -3.98
C ALA A 474 19.89 -30.58 -3.86
N ALA A 475 19.45 -29.91 -2.80
CA ALA A 475 18.03 -29.59 -2.59
C ALA A 475 17.50 -28.62 -3.67
N TYR A 476 18.25 -27.56 -3.99
CA TYR A 476 17.90 -26.61 -5.04
C TYR A 476 17.79 -27.31 -6.41
N THR A 477 18.75 -28.16 -6.76
CA THR A 477 18.76 -28.88 -8.04
C THR A 477 17.54 -29.77 -8.21
N VAL A 478 17.16 -30.54 -7.18
CA VAL A 478 15.97 -31.40 -7.23
C VAL A 478 14.70 -30.56 -7.38
N LEU A 479 14.58 -29.45 -6.64
CA LEU A 479 13.45 -28.53 -6.78
C LEU A 479 13.36 -27.95 -8.20
N MET A 480 14.49 -27.50 -8.76
CA MET A 480 14.58 -26.95 -10.11
C MET A 480 14.20 -27.96 -11.20
N GLN A 481 14.63 -29.23 -11.06
CA GLN A 481 14.29 -30.29 -12.01
C GLN A 481 12.79 -30.58 -12.03
N GLU A 482 12.16 -30.65 -10.85
CA GLU A 482 10.72 -30.86 -10.74
C GLU A 482 9.93 -29.67 -11.29
N ALA A 483 10.37 -28.45 -10.99
CA ALA A 483 9.75 -27.23 -11.51
C ALA A 483 9.86 -27.16 -13.04
N LEU A 484 11.02 -27.47 -13.60
CA LEU A 484 11.23 -27.51 -15.05
C LEU A 484 10.34 -28.58 -15.72
N ALA A 485 10.15 -29.75 -15.09
CA ALA A 485 9.27 -30.77 -15.61
C ALA A 485 7.81 -30.29 -15.69
N LEU A 486 7.34 -29.57 -14.66
CA LEU A 486 6.02 -28.94 -14.66
C LEU A 486 5.93 -27.82 -15.72
N ALA A 487 6.93 -26.95 -15.82
CA ALA A 487 6.99 -25.89 -16.81
C ALA A 487 6.92 -26.42 -18.25
N ARG A 488 7.62 -27.52 -18.53
CA ARG A 488 7.58 -28.20 -19.84
C ARG A 488 6.20 -28.76 -20.16
N ALA A 489 5.47 -29.26 -19.16
CA ALA A 489 4.09 -29.71 -19.34
C ALA A 489 3.16 -28.55 -19.76
N ASP A 490 3.49 -27.33 -19.35
CA ASP A 490 2.80 -26.09 -19.74
C ASP A 490 3.36 -25.44 -21.02
N GLY A 491 4.23 -26.13 -21.76
CA GLY A 491 4.80 -25.66 -23.02
C GLY A 491 5.95 -24.66 -22.90
N VAL A 492 6.52 -24.48 -21.70
CA VAL A 492 7.66 -23.59 -21.48
C VAL A 492 8.96 -24.33 -21.77
N SER A 493 9.78 -23.78 -22.68
CA SER A 493 11.10 -24.35 -22.99
C SER A 493 12.06 -24.21 -21.80
N GLU A 494 13.04 -25.09 -21.69
CA GLU A 494 14.04 -25.02 -20.61
C GLU A 494 14.81 -23.69 -20.60
N ASN A 495 15.20 -23.19 -21.78
CA ASN A 495 15.92 -21.92 -21.87
C ASN A 495 15.06 -20.74 -21.37
N ALA A 496 13.79 -20.70 -21.77
CA ALA A 496 12.89 -19.65 -21.33
C ALA A 496 12.59 -19.74 -19.83
N PHE A 497 12.42 -20.95 -19.30
CA PHE A 497 12.25 -21.19 -17.87
C PHE A 497 13.48 -20.74 -17.06
N ARG A 498 14.69 -21.06 -17.50
CA ARG A 498 15.93 -20.61 -16.84
C ARG A 498 16.04 -19.09 -16.83
N ARG A 499 15.72 -18.42 -17.95
CA ARG A 499 15.67 -16.94 -18.02
C ARG A 499 14.64 -16.36 -17.06
N TYR A 500 13.44 -16.92 -17.02
CA TYR A 500 12.40 -16.53 -16.07
C TYR A 500 12.91 -16.60 -14.64
N VAL A 501 13.46 -17.75 -14.26
CA VAL A 501 13.96 -18.02 -12.91
C VAL A 501 15.08 -17.05 -12.54
N ALA A 502 16.02 -16.79 -13.44
CA ALA A 502 17.09 -15.82 -13.22
C ALA A 502 16.56 -14.39 -12.98
N HIS A 503 15.61 -13.92 -13.79
CA HIS A 503 15.02 -12.59 -13.62
C HIS A 503 14.15 -12.51 -12.34
N SER A 504 13.30 -13.50 -12.12
CA SER A 504 12.39 -13.57 -10.97
C SER A 504 13.17 -13.64 -9.65
N ALA A 505 14.21 -14.48 -9.57
CA ALA A 505 15.07 -14.57 -8.40
C ALA A 505 15.80 -13.25 -8.14
N ALA A 506 16.36 -12.60 -9.17
CA ALA A 506 17.06 -11.33 -9.01
C ALA A 506 16.15 -10.22 -8.47
N LEU A 507 14.91 -10.15 -8.95
CA LEU A 507 13.94 -9.15 -8.49
C LEU A 507 13.46 -9.47 -7.06
N ARG A 508 13.02 -10.71 -6.79
CA ARG A 508 12.44 -11.11 -5.47
C ARG A 508 13.47 -11.12 -4.33
N ASN A 509 14.75 -11.31 -4.65
CA ASN A 509 15.84 -11.30 -3.69
C ASN A 509 16.53 -9.93 -3.56
N ARG A 510 15.99 -8.87 -4.19
CA ARG A 510 16.50 -7.52 -3.97
C ARG A 510 16.39 -7.15 -2.49
N VAL A 511 17.44 -6.53 -1.98
CA VAL A 511 17.44 -5.90 -0.66
C VAL A 511 16.88 -4.50 -0.81
N GLU A 512 15.85 -4.19 -0.05
CA GLU A 512 15.12 -2.92 -0.09
C GLU A 512 15.56 -2.07 1.09
N ALA A 513 16.77 -1.53 0.99
CA ALA A 513 17.46 -0.81 2.07
C ALA A 513 16.79 0.53 2.42
N GLU A 514 16.05 1.10 1.47
CA GLU A 514 15.18 2.26 1.65
C GLU A 514 14.04 2.00 2.66
N PHE A 515 13.71 0.74 2.92
CA PHE A 515 12.74 0.34 3.95
C PHE A 515 13.37 -0.08 5.29
N PHE A 516 14.67 0.16 5.47
CA PHE A 516 15.28 -0.01 6.79
C PHE A 516 14.78 1.06 7.72
N ARG A 517 14.22 0.67 8.86
CA ARG A 517 13.57 1.60 9.79
C ARG A 517 14.43 2.80 10.20
N PRO A 518 15.73 2.67 10.53
CA PRO A 518 16.57 3.84 10.83
C PRO A 518 16.69 4.81 9.65
N SER A 519 16.84 4.29 8.43
CA SER A 519 16.89 5.09 7.21
C SER A 519 15.58 5.82 6.99
N MET A 520 14.45 5.10 7.02
CA MET A 520 13.12 5.69 6.84
C MET A 520 12.82 6.80 7.85
N ARG A 521 13.19 6.60 9.12
CA ARG A 521 13.01 7.61 10.18
C ARG A 521 13.80 8.88 9.88
N TRP A 522 15.08 8.73 9.55
CA TRP A 522 15.95 9.86 9.24
C TRP A 522 15.51 10.59 7.96
N GLU A 523 15.24 9.84 6.90
CA GLU A 523 14.79 10.38 5.62
C GLU A 523 13.44 11.09 5.75
N SER A 524 12.48 10.52 6.47
CA SER A 524 11.18 11.17 6.73
C SER A 524 11.34 12.46 7.52
N ALA A 525 12.22 12.51 8.52
CA ALA A 525 12.49 13.73 9.28
C ALA A 525 13.10 14.84 8.42
N GLU A 526 14.12 14.52 7.61
CA GLU A 526 14.74 15.49 6.70
C GLU A 526 13.78 15.92 5.57
N LEU A 527 12.97 14.99 5.07
CA LEU A 527 11.92 15.27 4.10
C LEU A 527 10.90 16.28 4.64
N VAL A 528 10.40 16.07 5.85
CA VAL A 528 9.47 16.98 6.52
C VAL A 528 10.10 18.35 6.71
N LYS A 529 11.36 18.42 7.15
CA LYS A 529 12.10 19.68 7.29
C LYS A 529 12.19 20.45 5.97
N ARG A 530 12.52 19.78 4.86
CA ARG A 530 12.56 20.39 3.52
C ARG A 530 11.18 20.85 3.07
N TYR A 531 10.15 20.05 3.31
CA TYR A 531 8.77 20.42 3.02
C TYR A 531 8.35 21.68 3.80
N LYS A 532 8.57 21.73 5.13
CA LYS A 532 8.19 22.90 5.93
C LYS A 532 8.99 24.15 5.57
N ALA A 533 10.24 24.01 5.11
CA ALA A 533 11.06 25.14 4.66
C ALA A 533 10.61 25.72 3.31
N THR A 534 10.03 24.91 2.43
CA THR A 534 9.72 25.30 1.04
C THR A 534 8.24 25.43 0.74
N GLY A 535 7.37 24.79 1.53
CA GLY A 535 5.95 24.64 1.23
C GLY A 535 5.65 23.74 0.01
N ARG A 536 6.64 23.02 -0.51
CA ARG A 536 6.52 22.16 -1.70
C ARG A 536 6.04 20.75 -1.30
N ARG A 537 4.73 20.51 -1.42
CA ARG A 537 4.09 19.23 -1.01
C ARG A 537 4.55 18.05 -1.86
N GLU A 538 4.92 18.30 -3.11
CA GLU A 538 5.45 17.32 -4.06
C GLU A 538 6.67 16.58 -3.50
N LEU A 539 7.46 17.20 -2.60
CA LEU A 539 8.56 16.50 -1.93
C LEU A 539 8.06 15.27 -1.17
N ILE A 540 6.99 15.43 -0.37
CA ILE A 540 6.39 14.34 0.39
C ILE A 540 5.73 13.35 -0.56
N TRP A 541 5.01 13.87 -1.56
CA TRP A 541 4.28 13.07 -2.51
C TRP A 541 5.21 12.12 -3.29
N ASP A 542 6.24 12.69 -3.91
CA ASP A 542 7.20 11.99 -4.74
C ASP A 542 7.97 10.95 -3.91
N ALA A 543 8.35 11.28 -2.67
CA ALA A 543 9.05 10.35 -1.79
C ALA A 543 8.19 9.12 -1.43
N ILE A 544 6.91 9.32 -1.09
CA ILE A 544 5.98 8.22 -0.79
C ILE A 544 5.76 7.38 -2.06
N ASP A 545 5.44 8.01 -3.19
CA ASP A 545 5.15 7.31 -4.43
C ASP A 545 6.38 6.56 -4.97
N GLU A 546 7.58 7.14 -4.90
CA GLU A 546 8.84 6.47 -5.26
C GLU A 546 9.08 5.24 -4.39
N GLN A 547 8.95 5.35 -3.06
CA GLN A 547 9.11 4.20 -2.17
C GLN A 547 8.08 3.09 -2.47
N ILE A 548 6.81 3.44 -2.67
CA ILE A 548 5.79 2.43 -3.03
C ILE A 548 6.13 1.80 -4.39
N ASN A 549 6.55 2.58 -5.39
CA ASN A 549 6.86 2.07 -6.73
C ASN A 549 8.11 1.19 -6.73
N VAL A 550 9.12 1.49 -5.91
CA VAL A 550 10.22 0.56 -5.66
C VAL A 550 9.67 -0.77 -5.13
N GLY A 551 8.63 -0.72 -4.29
CA GLY A 551 7.85 -1.86 -3.85
C GLY A 551 7.02 -2.59 -4.93
N ASP A 552 6.78 -2.07 -6.13
CA ASP A 552 5.73 -2.59 -7.03
C ASP A 552 6.11 -3.75 -7.97
N LEU A 553 7.39 -4.14 -8.03
CA LEU A 553 7.94 -4.99 -9.11
C LEU A 553 7.39 -6.45 -9.21
N HIS A 554 6.32 -6.84 -8.51
CA HIS A 554 6.14 -8.27 -8.20
C HIS A 554 4.77 -8.93 -8.25
N LEU A 555 3.65 -8.23 -8.39
CA LEU A 555 2.42 -8.80 -7.82
C LEU A 555 1.26 -8.96 -8.77
N ASP A 556 1.20 -8.16 -9.83
CA ASP A 556 0.23 -8.36 -10.89
C ASP A 556 0.92 -8.99 -12.09
N ASP A 557 1.42 -10.21 -11.91
CA ASP A 557 1.77 -11.04 -13.05
C ASP A 557 0.48 -11.30 -13.83
N PRO A 558 0.30 -10.72 -15.03
CA PRO A 558 -1.01 -10.71 -15.65
C PRO A 558 -1.46 -12.12 -16.07
N ARG A 559 -0.52 -13.08 -16.17
CA ARG A 559 -0.72 -14.46 -16.62
C ARG A 559 0.40 -15.36 -16.13
N SER A 560 0.13 -16.65 -15.96
CA SER A 560 1.14 -17.65 -15.63
C SER A 560 2.35 -17.58 -16.56
N TYR A 561 3.55 -17.60 -15.98
CA TYR A 561 4.85 -17.51 -16.66
C TYR A 561 5.15 -16.15 -17.31
N GLN A 562 4.49 -15.08 -16.88
CA GLN A 562 4.91 -13.72 -17.19
C GLN A 562 5.65 -13.12 -15.98
N LEU A 563 6.47 -12.10 -16.21
CA LEU A 563 7.21 -11.45 -15.14
C LEU A 563 7.35 -9.98 -15.50
N VAL A 564 6.73 -9.12 -14.69
CA VAL A 564 6.93 -7.68 -14.79
C VAL A 564 8.34 -7.38 -14.29
N LEU A 565 9.22 -6.95 -15.20
CA LEU A 565 10.60 -6.57 -14.90
C LEU A 565 10.71 -5.12 -14.41
N ASP A 566 9.79 -4.28 -14.86
CA ASP A 566 9.73 -2.85 -14.61
C ASP A 566 8.30 -2.35 -14.84
N GLU A 567 7.82 -1.45 -14.00
CA GLU A 567 6.53 -0.78 -14.15
C GLU A 567 6.64 0.69 -13.80
N LYS A 568 6.08 1.54 -14.67
CA LYS A 568 5.80 2.94 -14.37
C LYS A 568 4.30 3.13 -14.35
N LEU A 569 3.76 3.60 -13.24
CA LEU A 569 2.34 3.92 -13.07
C LEU A 569 2.18 5.42 -12.81
N ASN A 570 1.46 6.10 -13.67
CA ASN A 570 0.94 7.43 -13.40
C ASN A 570 -0.32 7.28 -12.53
N ARG A 571 -0.25 7.62 -11.24
CA ARG A 571 -1.38 7.44 -10.31
C ARG A 571 -2.54 8.41 -10.54
N ILE A 572 -2.25 9.54 -11.19
CA ILE A 572 -3.24 10.55 -11.54
C ILE A 572 -4.10 10.02 -12.68
N THR A 573 -3.48 9.72 -13.83
CA THR A 573 -4.20 9.26 -15.02
C THR A 573 -4.56 7.77 -14.95
N GLY A 574 -3.86 7.01 -14.10
CA GLY A 574 -3.84 5.55 -14.00
C GLY A 574 -3.15 4.87 -15.19
N GLU A 575 -2.48 5.62 -16.06
CA GLU A 575 -1.70 5.06 -17.17
C GLU A 575 -0.50 4.27 -16.63
N SER A 576 -0.22 3.12 -17.23
CA SER A 576 0.96 2.34 -16.88
C SER A 576 1.73 1.78 -18.06
N TYR A 577 3.04 1.72 -17.89
CA TYR A 577 3.99 1.10 -18.80
C TYR A 577 4.66 -0.06 -18.07
N ARG A 578 4.52 -1.28 -18.60
CA ARG A 578 5.13 -2.48 -18.01
C ARG A 578 6.06 -3.16 -18.99
N HIS A 579 7.28 -3.45 -18.57
CA HIS A 579 8.17 -4.38 -19.26
C HIS A 579 7.91 -5.79 -18.73
N VAL A 580 7.47 -6.72 -19.58
CA VAL A 580 7.04 -8.06 -19.19
C VAL A 580 7.86 -9.10 -19.93
N PHE A 581 8.56 -9.97 -19.22
CA PHE A 581 9.14 -11.18 -19.80
C PHE A 581 8.10 -12.30 -19.84
N ASP A 582 7.81 -12.84 -21.01
CA ASP A 582 6.90 -13.97 -21.20
C ASP A 582 7.70 -15.23 -21.49
N ALA A 583 7.73 -16.19 -20.55
CA ALA A 583 8.53 -17.40 -20.71
C ALA A 583 7.90 -18.42 -21.67
N ARG A 584 6.58 -18.37 -21.92
CA ARG A 584 5.95 -19.25 -22.92
C ARG A 584 6.39 -18.86 -24.32
N GLU A 585 6.53 -17.57 -24.55
CA GLU A 585 6.96 -17.02 -25.84
C GLU A 585 8.46 -16.71 -25.89
N ASN A 586 9.15 -16.84 -24.76
CA ASN A 586 10.57 -16.53 -24.57
C ASN A 586 10.96 -15.11 -25.05
N ARG A 587 10.06 -14.13 -24.91
CA ARG A 587 10.27 -12.76 -25.38
C ARG A 587 9.94 -11.72 -24.32
N LEU A 588 10.59 -10.56 -24.43
CA LEU A 588 10.21 -9.36 -23.69
C LEU A 588 9.03 -8.69 -24.42
N LYS A 589 8.11 -8.12 -23.67
CA LYS A 589 6.95 -7.38 -24.14
C LYS A 589 6.90 -6.04 -23.43
N VAL A 590 6.38 -5.02 -24.10
CA VAL A 590 5.98 -3.76 -23.47
C VAL A 590 4.47 -3.70 -23.47
N ILE A 591 3.86 -3.57 -22.30
CA ILE A 591 2.42 -3.41 -22.14
C ILE A 591 2.15 -1.97 -21.72
N TYR A 592 1.46 -1.22 -22.57
CA TYR A 592 0.92 0.09 -22.24
C TYR A 592 -0.55 -0.04 -21.89
N ARG A 593 -0.95 0.49 -20.72
CA ARG A 593 -2.34 0.58 -20.28
C ARG A 593 -2.70 2.05 -20.09
N THR A 594 -3.82 2.45 -20.65
CA THR A 594 -4.48 3.72 -20.33
C THR A 594 -5.85 3.40 -19.74
N PRO A 595 -6.25 4.02 -18.62
CA PRO A 595 -7.63 3.92 -18.14
C PRO A 595 -8.52 4.70 -19.11
N LEU A 596 -9.01 4.01 -20.13
CA LEU A 596 -10.17 4.51 -20.86
C LEU A 596 -11.34 4.49 -19.88
N LEU A 597 -11.97 5.65 -19.68
CA LEU A 597 -13.34 5.74 -19.20
C LEU A 597 -14.16 4.69 -20.02
N ASP A 598 -14.56 3.60 -19.34
CA ASP A 598 -15.43 2.51 -19.80
C ASP A 598 -14.97 1.45 -20.83
N SER A 599 -13.68 1.30 -21.21
CA SER A 599 -13.24 0.03 -21.85
C SER A 599 -11.72 -0.15 -21.93
N THR A 600 -11.16 -1.18 -21.29
CA THR A 600 -9.73 -1.53 -21.38
C THR A 600 -9.36 -1.96 -22.81
N GLN A 601 -8.59 -1.15 -23.54
CA GLN A 601 -7.90 -1.60 -24.76
C GLN A 601 -6.46 -1.98 -24.42
N SER A 602 -6.04 -3.17 -24.85
CA SER A 602 -4.64 -3.62 -24.74
C SER A 602 -3.99 -3.54 -26.11
N TYR A 603 -2.92 -2.75 -26.22
CA TYR A 603 -2.10 -2.71 -27.42
C TYR A 603 -0.93 -3.68 -27.23
N ASN A 604 -0.95 -4.78 -27.98
CA ASN A 604 0.24 -5.61 -28.11
C ASN A 604 1.15 -4.93 -29.12
N VAL A 605 2.13 -4.17 -28.63
CA VAL A 605 3.26 -3.78 -29.48
C VAL A 605 4.14 -5.03 -29.59
N GLU A 606 3.93 -5.82 -30.64
CA GLU A 606 4.87 -6.89 -30.98
C GLU A 606 6.17 -6.23 -31.44
N GLU A 607 7.27 -6.48 -30.73
CA GLU A 607 8.59 -6.17 -31.25
C GLU A 607 8.82 -6.97 -32.54
N ASN A 608 8.59 -6.34 -33.69
CA ASN A 608 9.71 -6.23 -34.60
C ASN A 608 10.76 -5.39 -33.85
N THR A 609 11.98 -5.88 -33.72
CA THR A 609 13.07 -5.20 -33.01
C THR A 609 13.21 -3.77 -33.53
N ILE A 610 12.71 -2.77 -32.78
CA ILE A 610 12.95 -1.35 -33.08
C ILE A 610 14.15 -0.98 -32.23
N SER A 611 15.30 -0.77 -32.86
CA SER A 611 16.49 -0.31 -32.12
C SER A 611 16.23 1.10 -31.56
N ARG A 612 16.91 1.47 -30.48
CA ARG A 612 16.86 2.84 -29.93
C ARG A 612 17.17 3.89 -31.01
N SER A 613 18.06 3.55 -31.97
CA SER A 613 18.37 4.39 -33.13
C SER A 613 17.24 4.46 -34.18
N ASP A 614 16.35 3.47 -34.26
CA ASP A 614 15.20 3.50 -35.19
C ASP A 614 14.05 4.37 -34.63
N LEU A 615 13.92 4.41 -33.30
CA LEU A 615 13.05 5.35 -32.59
C LEU A 615 13.50 6.80 -32.78
N GLU A 616 14.82 7.04 -32.80
CA GLU A 616 15.44 8.35 -33.03
C GLU A 616 15.34 8.84 -34.49
N GLN A 617 14.97 7.96 -35.44
CA GLN A 617 14.90 8.26 -36.89
C GLN A 617 13.48 8.34 -37.45
N ALA A 618 12.44 8.20 -36.63
CA ALA A 618 11.06 8.28 -37.08
C ALA A 618 10.72 9.68 -37.66
N ARG A 619 10.42 9.75 -38.96
CA ARG A 619 10.02 10.99 -39.64
C ARG A 619 8.53 11.27 -39.48
N VAL A 620 8.21 12.44 -38.93
CA VAL A 620 6.85 12.97 -38.85
C VAL A 620 6.53 13.73 -40.14
N HIS A 621 5.35 13.48 -40.72
CA HIS A 621 4.83 14.29 -41.83
C HIS A 621 3.61 15.06 -41.35
N SER A 622 3.68 16.39 -41.33
CA SER A 622 2.51 17.25 -41.13
C SER A 622 1.89 17.64 -42.47
N ARG A 623 0.57 17.81 -42.51
CA ARG A 623 -0.12 18.37 -43.66
C ARG A 623 -1.20 19.33 -43.16
N VAL A 624 -1.11 20.58 -43.57
CA VAL A 624 -2.08 21.63 -43.22
C VAL A 624 -3.11 21.74 -44.34
N HIS A 625 -4.39 21.55 -44.03
CA HIS A 625 -5.45 21.77 -45.02
C HIS A 625 -5.76 23.27 -45.16
N GLY A 626 -5.34 23.85 -46.30
CA GLY A 626 -5.62 25.24 -46.66
C GLY A 626 -4.45 25.99 -47.31
N ALA A 627 -3.22 25.49 -47.16
CA ALA A 627 -2.04 26.06 -47.79
C ALA A 627 -1.73 25.37 -49.14
N LYS A 628 -1.47 26.17 -50.18
CA LYS A 628 -1.20 25.71 -51.56
C LYS A 628 0.23 25.17 -51.79
N GLN A 629 1.04 25.01 -50.75
CA GLN A 629 2.40 24.49 -50.85
C GLN A 629 2.69 23.53 -49.69
N VAL A 630 3.24 22.37 -50.05
CA VAL A 630 3.90 21.46 -49.13
C VAL A 630 5.33 21.98 -49.01
N GLU A 631 5.75 22.44 -47.84
CA GLU A 631 7.17 22.65 -47.57
C GLU A 631 7.74 21.40 -46.91
N GLU A 632 8.75 20.82 -47.54
CA GLU A 632 9.55 19.74 -46.98
C GLU A 632 10.62 20.35 -46.06
N GLY A 633 10.44 20.22 -44.75
CA GLY A 633 11.47 20.51 -43.76
C GLY A 633 12.19 19.24 -43.33
N THR A 634 13.51 19.34 -43.14
CA THR A 634 14.31 18.31 -42.45
C THR A 634 14.61 18.82 -41.05
N VAL A 635 14.17 18.11 -40.02
CA VAL A 635 14.51 18.44 -38.62
C VAL A 635 15.78 17.69 -38.25
N HIS A 636 16.81 18.41 -37.79
CA HIS A 636 18.00 17.84 -37.16
C HIS A 636 17.90 18.10 -35.66
N ILE A 637 17.77 17.03 -34.87
CA ILE A 637 17.73 17.12 -33.41
C ILE A 637 19.15 16.97 -32.90
N GLY A 638 19.79 18.10 -32.57
CA GLY A 638 21.00 18.16 -31.76
C GLY A 638 20.65 18.31 -30.28
N SER A 639 21.64 18.14 -29.40
CA SER A 639 21.48 18.00 -27.94
C SER A 639 20.87 19.20 -27.19
N ASP A 640 20.57 20.31 -27.87
CA ASP A 640 19.82 21.43 -27.32
C ASP A 640 18.93 21.99 -28.44
N ALA A 641 17.64 21.63 -28.47
CA ALA A 641 16.70 22.20 -29.43
C ALA A 641 15.32 22.41 -28.80
N GLN A 642 14.91 23.68 -28.69
CA GLN A 642 13.51 24.07 -28.67
C GLN A 642 12.96 23.98 -30.09
N ALA A 643 11.71 23.54 -30.24
CA ALA A 643 10.95 23.70 -31.47
C ALA A 643 9.78 24.66 -31.18
N GLU A 644 9.86 25.88 -31.68
CA GLU A 644 8.74 26.81 -31.67
C GLU A 644 7.96 26.67 -32.98
N PHE A 645 6.65 26.51 -32.88
CA PHE A 645 5.73 26.61 -34.01
C PHE A 645 4.74 27.72 -33.73
N GLU A 646 4.80 28.79 -34.52
CA GLU A 646 3.76 29.81 -34.54
C GLU A 646 2.71 29.39 -35.58
N VAL A 647 1.52 28.99 -35.14
CA VAL A 647 0.39 28.75 -36.03
C VAL A 647 -0.80 29.60 -35.55
N PRO A 648 -1.19 30.65 -36.28
CA PRO A 648 -2.33 31.46 -35.89
C PRO A 648 -3.63 30.69 -36.18
N GLY A 649 -4.36 30.37 -35.11
CA GLY A 649 -5.80 30.08 -35.11
C GLY A 649 -6.30 29.14 -36.20
N SER A 650 -6.19 27.82 -36.00
CA SER A 650 -7.13 26.80 -36.49
C SER A 650 -6.68 25.39 -36.08
N ASP A 651 -7.62 24.45 -36.09
CA ASP A 651 -7.46 23.06 -35.68
C ASP A 651 -6.24 22.39 -36.34
N VAL A 652 -5.34 21.84 -35.53
CA VAL A 652 -4.17 21.11 -36.01
C VAL A 652 -4.53 19.63 -36.14
N GLU A 653 -4.56 19.11 -37.38
CA GLU A 653 -4.67 17.67 -37.65
C GLU A 653 -3.25 17.07 -37.66
N LEU A 654 -2.98 16.17 -36.71
CA LEU A 654 -1.72 15.44 -36.63
C LEU A 654 -1.92 14.05 -37.22
N ILE A 655 -1.33 13.80 -38.40
CA ILE A 655 -1.46 12.52 -39.12
C ILE A 655 -0.16 11.74 -38.97
N LEU A 656 -0.18 10.69 -38.14
CA LEU A 656 0.93 9.74 -38.06
C LEU A 656 0.79 8.71 -39.18
N VAL A 657 1.75 8.70 -40.12
CA VAL A 657 1.80 7.69 -41.19
C VAL A 657 2.92 6.70 -40.87
N TRP A 658 2.53 5.52 -40.42
CA TRP A 658 3.44 4.37 -40.28
C TRP A 658 3.50 3.59 -41.60
N ARG A 659 4.70 3.16 -42.00
CA ARG A 659 4.89 2.28 -43.16
C ARG A 659 5.53 0.96 -42.70
N HIS A 660 4.69 -0.02 -42.37
CA HIS A 660 5.03 -1.43 -42.53
C HIS A 660 3.73 -2.24 -42.79
N GLY A 661 3.58 -2.82 -43.98
CA GLY A 661 2.40 -3.64 -44.32
C GLY A 661 1.12 -2.83 -44.64
N LYS A 662 0.16 -3.47 -45.31
CA LYS A 662 -0.95 -2.84 -46.07
C LYS A 662 -2.11 -2.27 -45.26
N GLU A 663 -1.97 -1.96 -43.98
CA GLU A 663 -3.05 -1.38 -43.18
C GLU A 663 -2.71 0.03 -42.69
N LYS A 664 -3.68 0.94 -42.82
CA LYS A 664 -3.61 2.32 -42.36
C LYS A 664 -4.49 2.45 -41.13
N MET A 665 -3.90 2.79 -39.99
CA MET A 665 -4.68 3.23 -38.84
C MET A 665 -4.83 4.75 -38.89
N ARG A 666 -6.05 5.25 -38.64
CA ARG A 666 -6.37 6.68 -38.58
C ARG A 666 -6.80 7.01 -37.16
N ILE A 667 -6.05 7.85 -36.48
CA ILE A 667 -6.43 8.37 -35.15
C ILE A 667 -6.69 9.86 -35.32
N THR A 668 -7.85 10.32 -34.83
CA THR A 668 -8.28 11.72 -34.93
C THR A 668 -8.42 12.25 -33.52
N PHE A 669 -7.78 13.37 -33.21
CA PHE A 669 -8.03 14.11 -31.98
C PHE A 669 -8.74 15.41 -32.32
N ALA A 670 -9.72 15.78 -31.52
CA ALA A 670 -10.31 17.10 -31.53
C ALA A 670 -9.73 17.85 -30.32
N ALA A 671 -8.85 18.81 -30.56
CA ALA A 671 -8.36 19.70 -29.50
C ALA A 671 -9.26 20.94 -29.47
N SER A 672 -10.06 21.11 -28.41
CA SER A 672 -10.61 22.42 -28.07
C SER A 672 -9.60 23.17 -27.19
N ALA A 673 -9.30 24.40 -27.58
CA ALA A 673 -8.18 25.18 -27.09
C ALA A 673 -8.37 25.72 -25.66
N SER A 674 -7.29 25.69 -24.87
CA SER A 674 -6.80 26.88 -24.16
C SER A 674 -5.27 26.80 -24.02
N MET A 675 -4.57 27.76 -24.62
CA MET A 675 -3.12 27.89 -24.56
C MET A 675 -2.70 28.25 -23.13
N GLY A 676 -1.87 27.41 -22.50
CA GLY A 676 -1.27 27.73 -21.20
C GLY A 676 -0.55 26.58 -20.50
N ARG A 677 -0.58 25.34 -21.01
CA ARG A 677 0.02 24.17 -20.32
C ARG A 677 0.78 23.18 -21.20
N CYS A 678 1.19 23.55 -22.41
CA CYS A 678 1.89 22.61 -23.29
C CYS A 678 3.43 22.58 -23.14
N GLU A 679 4.06 23.48 -22.38
CA GLU A 679 5.53 23.46 -22.25
C GLU A 679 6.07 22.45 -21.24
N GLN A 680 5.27 22.01 -20.25
CA GLN A 680 5.74 21.09 -19.21
C GLN A 680 5.66 19.61 -19.64
N LEU A 681 4.75 19.27 -20.56
CA LEU A 681 4.48 17.89 -21.00
C LEU A 681 5.47 17.35 -22.05
N LEU A 682 6.39 18.19 -22.52
CA LEU A 682 7.44 17.80 -23.46
C LEU A 682 8.83 17.70 -22.80
N ARG A 683 8.94 18.02 -21.50
CA ARG A 683 10.19 17.89 -20.73
C ARG A 683 10.25 16.62 -19.87
N ASP A 684 9.11 16.03 -19.54
CA ASP A 684 8.99 14.75 -18.82
C ASP A 684 8.66 13.62 -19.81
#